data_AF-V5FLS1-F1
#
_entry.id   AF-V5FLS1-F1
#
_cell.length_a   1.000
_cell.length_b   1.000
_cell.length_c   1.000
_cell.angle_alpha   90.00
_cell.angle_beta   90.00
_cell.angle_gamma   90.00
#
_symmetry.space_group_name_H-M   'P 1'
#
loop_
_entity.id
_entity.type
_entity.pdbx_description
1 polymer ?
#
loop_
_entity_poly.entity_id
_entity_poly.type
_entity_poly.pdbx_seq_one_letter_code
_entity_poly.pdbx_strand_id
1 'polypeptide(L)'
;MSLSRAASPRRVDLSAHDFLSSINHTTELTSAVTLAIHSLAGAHTKDHALLTQSQVIVSLATLQSAVSDLSRAYINHANTVLNRGPSNLDIGGITGGITSSLLENGLLGGTARHASPGAKSEAGEKKKRKRAPHDPNAPKRALTPYFLYMQHNRAQIASELGSNARPKEVADEGTRRWSEMPEAQKEVWKRLYADNLAVYKEKMKAYKAGLPVPEDDSTKAANQLQQDVAAGAEPSEESDESEQEEEEQESSPEPVKEPTPPRSGKRRRTGEHIKTAAKEVASPVSTKKASPEKKPKRGAAAQKKEEKETPSSRKSIGGATDNKRGKKKRKSEAADEALCVADLRDAAHSERGTSNYRARLDKLVISQLGFLAQRRLARGVRLNHAEATALISSNLQELIRDGNHSVADLMSIGKTMLGRRHVLPSVVSSLVELQVEGTFTTGTYLVTVHHPISTDDGDLEKALYGSFLPIPPKEAFPDIDPKDYEPEKMPGAVITVKNERVVLNEGRRRIKVKVMSKGDRPIQVGSHFHFIETNPELHFDRIKAYGYRLDIPAGTSVRFEPGDTKTVTLVEIGGNKTICGGNFLASGLVDLSRADEIVKRLQAEGFAHVPDPTADSSLIEPFSMEREAYARMFGPTTGDLIRLGSTDLWIKIEEDHTVYGDECTFGGGKTLREGMGQATGRSAVECPDTVITNAVIVDWSGIYKADIGIKDGNIVGIGKAGNPDAMEGVHPGLIVGSSTDVIAGENKIVTAGGFDTHIHFICPQQVDEALASGITTMLGGGTGPSTGTNATTCTPGPVHMRQMIQACDSLPMNIGITGKGNDSGKISIEEQCRAGAAGLKLHEDWGSTPAAIDTCLEVCDKYDVQCMIHTDTLNESGFVEQTIKSFKNRTIHTYHTEGAGGGHAPDIISVVEHANVLPSSTNPTRPFTLNTLDEHLDMLMVCHHLSKNIPEDVAFAESRIRAETIAAEDVLHDLGAISMMSSDSQAMGRCGEVILRTWNTAHKNKVQRGTLKEDEGTGADNFRVKRYISKYTINPAIAQGMSHVIGSVEVGKVADLVLWSPSTFGTKPAMVLKSGMIAVAQMGDPNASIPTVEPIIMRPQFGALLPSTSIMFVSQASIDLGIIESYHLKKRVEAVKHCRDISKKDMKYNDTMPKMKVDPERYTVEADGMLCEAEPASSLPLTQQYFVY
;
A
#
# COMPACT_ATOMS: atom_id res chain seq x y z
N MET A 1 67.07 22.46 -30.73
CA MET A 1 68.10 21.69 -30.00
C MET A 1 67.34 20.81 -29.00
N SER A 2 67.32 19.46 -29.04
CA SER A 2 68.40 18.44 -29.01
C SER A 2 69.11 18.39 -27.65
N LEU A 3 69.20 17.30 -26.85
CA LEU A 3 68.86 15.85 -26.91
C LEU A 3 68.67 15.30 -25.46
N SER A 4 68.24 14.06 -25.13
CA SER A 4 67.27 13.08 -25.68
C SER A 4 67.17 11.83 -24.75
N ARG A 5 66.21 10.91 -25.01
CA ARG A 5 66.16 9.47 -24.60
C ARG A 5 65.98 9.06 -23.11
N ALA A 6 64.73 8.65 -22.80
CA ALA A 6 64.30 7.31 -22.32
C ALA A 6 64.84 6.65 -21.03
N ALA A 7 63.90 6.25 -20.16
CA ALA A 7 63.96 5.10 -19.25
C ALA A 7 62.53 4.53 -19.02
N SER A 8 62.39 3.29 -18.54
CA SER A 8 61.09 2.58 -18.37
C SER A 8 60.85 2.16 -16.89
N PRO A 9 59.77 1.43 -16.50
CA PRO A 9 58.94 1.83 -15.38
C PRO A 9 59.28 1.17 -14.04
N ARG A 10 58.65 1.64 -12.96
CA ARG A 10 58.57 0.92 -11.68
C ARG A 10 57.11 0.73 -11.27
N ARG A 11 56.76 -0.50 -10.86
CA ARG A 11 55.63 -0.74 -9.96
C ARG A 11 55.92 -0.11 -8.60
N VAL A 12 54.86 0.29 -7.90
CA VAL A 12 54.88 0.54 -6.45
C VAL A 12 53.69 -0.17 -5.85
N ASP A 13 53.92 -1.01 -4.84
CA ASP A 13 52.86 -1.78 -4.18
C ASP A 13 52.06 -0.91 -3.19
N LEU A 14 50.76 -1.18 -3.08
CA LEU A 14 49.95 -0.68 -1.97
C LEU A 14 50.40 -1.38 -0.68
N SER A 15 50.92 -0.59 0.27
CA SER A 15 51.58 -1.12 1.46
C SER A 15 50.58 -1.70 2.49
N ALA A 16 51.06 -2.58 3.37
CA ALA A 16 50.23 -3.24 4.39
C ALA A 16 49.70 -2.32 5.52
N HIS A 17 49.89 -1.00 5.41
CA HIS A 17 49.63 -0.03 6.47
C HIS A 17 48.13 0.11 6.81
N ASP A 18 47.26 0.15 5.80
CA ASP A 18 45.82 0.37 5.99
C ASP A 18 45.12 -0.85 6.63
N PHE A 19 45.63 -2.05 6.37
CA PHE A 19 45.13 -3.28 6.99
C PHE A 19 45.50 -3.35 8.49
N LEU A 20 46.71 -2.90 8.85
CA LEU A 20 47.16 -2.81 10.24
C LEU A 20 46.39 -1.74 11.03
N SER A 21 46.01 -0.62 10.38
CA SER A 21 45.15 0.42 10.96
C SER A 21 43.80 -0.14 11.45
N SER A 22 43.12 -0.92 10.60
CA SER A 22 41.83 -1.55 10.96
C SER A 22 41.94 -2.53 12.12
N ILE A 23 43.05 -3.28 12.22
CA ILE A 23 43.31 -4.21 13.34
C ILE A 23 43.58 -3.46 14.65
N ASN A 24 44.30 -2.34 14.60
CA ASN A 24 44.55 -1.51 15.79
C ASN A 24 43.25 -0.99 16.40
N HIS A 25 42.34 -0.41 15.60
CA HIS A 25 41.06 0.09 16.13
C HIS A 25 40.18 -1.01 16.77
N THR A 26 40.16 -2.23 16.23
CA THR A 26 39.46 -3.35 16.91
C THR A 26 40.13 -3.77 18.22
N THR A 27 41.45 -3.61 18.33
CA THR A 27 42.22 -3.90 19.55
C THR A 27 42.01 -2.82 20.62
N GLU A 28 41.95 -1.55 20.23
CA GLU A 28 41.58 -0.42 21.11
C GLU A 28 40.16 -0.59 21.67
N LEU A 29 39.18 -0.92 20.81
CA LEU A 29 37.78 -1.11 21.23
C LEU A 29 37.65 -2.24 22.27
N THR A 30 38.38 -3.34 22.07
CA THR A 30 38.41 -4.48 23.01
C THR A 30 39.07 -4.09 24.34
N SER A 31 40.10 -3.24 24.29
CA SER A 31 40.80 -2.71 25.47
C SER A 31 39.91 -1.75 26.28
N ALA A 32 39.14 -0.89 25.61
CA ALA A 32 38.20 0.04 26.24
C ALA A 32 37.05 -0.69 26.96
N VAL A 33 36.48 -1.74 26.34
CA VAL A 33 35.46 -2.59 26.98
C VAL A 33 36.05 -3.33 28.20
N THR A 34 37.28 -3.82 28.10
CA THR A 34 37.98 -4.49 29.22
C THR A 34 38.18 -3.56 30.41
N LEU A 35 38.60 -2.31 30.17
CA LEU A 35 38.74 -1.28 31.23
C LEU A 35 37.39 -0.93 31.89
N ALA A 36 36.31 -0.86 31.11
CA ALA A 36 34.97 -0.61 31.65
C ALA A 36 34.50 -1.75 32.57
N ILE A 37 34.75 -3.02 32.20
CA ILE A 37 34.44 -4.18 33.04
C ILE A 37 35.24 -4.16 34.35
N HIS A 38 36.55 -3.88 34.30
CA HIS A 38 37.39 -3.77 35.50
C HIS A 38 36.96 -2.63 36.43
N SER A 39 36.58 -1.47 35.87
CA SER A 39 36.05 -0.33 36.64
C SER A 39 34.75 -0.68 37.37
N LEU A 40 33.82 -1.36 36.68
CA LEU A 40 32.55 -1.81 37.27
C LEU A 40 32.73 -2.88 38.36
N ALA A 41 33.75 -3.73 38.27
CA ALA A 41 34.00 -4.79 39.24
C ALA A 41 34.50 -4.27 40.61
N GLY A 42 35.12 -3.08 40.67
CA GLY A 42 35.70 -2.52 41.91
C GLY A 42 34.73 -1.78 42.83
N ALA A 43 33.47 -1.56 42.44
CA ALA A 43 32.54 -0.67 43.13
C ALA A 43 31.64 -1.40 44.15
N HIS A 44 32.07 -1.46 45.42
CA HIS A 44 31.24 -1.97 46.52
C HIS A 44 30.09 -1.00 46.90
N THR A 45 28.84 -1.35 46.55
CA THR A 45 27.63 -0.74 47.10
C THR A 45 26.55 -1.79 47.41
N LYS A 46 25.48 -1.39 48.11
CA LYS A 46 24.59 -2.27 48.89
C LYS A 46 23.76 -3.27 48.06
N ASP A 47 23.35 -4.35 48.72
CA ASP A 47 22.98 -5.66 48.15
C ASP A 47 21.96 -5.68 47.00
N HIS A 48 21.06 -4.69 46.90
CA HIS A 48 20.13 -4.61 45.76
C HIS A 48 20.76 -4.18 44.43
N ALA A 49 21.98 -3.63 44.42
CA ALA A 49 22.69 -3.25 43.20
C ALA A 49 23.44 -4.43 42.52
N LEU A 50 23.83 -5.44 43.30
CA LEU A 50 24.72 -6.52 42.86
C LEU A 50 24.15 -7.35 41.69
N LEU A 51 22.84 -7.62 41.70
CA LEU A 51 22.17 -8.39 40.64
C LEU A 51 22.24 -7.67 39.28
N THR A 52 21.97 -6.37 39.27
CA THR A 52 22.04 -5.53 38.05
C THR A 52 23.47 -5.39 37.56
N GLN A 53 24.42 -5.19 38.47
CA GLN A 53 25.87 -5.11 38.18
C GLN A 53 26.38 -6.41 37.55
N SER A 54 25.98 -7.57 38.09
CA SER A 54 26.33 -8.90 37.55
C SER A 54 25.74 -9.13 36.16
N GLN A 55 24.47 -8.74 35.94
CA GLN A 55 23.85 -8.83 34.60
C GLN A 55 24.57 -7.96 33.57
N VAL A 56 24.91 -6.71 33.90
CA VAL A 56 25.65 -5.81 33.00
C VAL A 56 27.02 -6.38 32.64
N ILE A 57 27.76 -6.95 33.60
CA ILE A 57 29.06 -7.60 33.34
C ILE A 57 28.91 -8.81 32.42
N VAL A 58 27.88 -9.66 32.61
CA VAL A 58 27.59 -10.80 31.72
C VAL A 58 27.21 -10.34 30.32
N SER A 59 26.41 -9.28 30.17
CA SER A 59 26.08 -8.70 28.87
C SER A 59 27.30 -8.12 28.15
N LEU A 60 28.20 -7.43 28.86
CA LEU A 60 29.46 -6.91 28.30
C LEU A 60 30.41 -8.02 27.86
N ALA A 61 30.55 -9.09 28.65
CA ALA A 61 31.34 -10.27 28.27
C ALA A 61 30.75 -10.99 27.03
N THR A 62 29.42 -11.06 26.94
CA THR A 62 28.72 -11.61 25.76
C THR A 62 28.99 -10.76 24.50
N LEU A 63 28.94 -9.43 24.63
CA LEU A 63 29.27 -8.49 23.56
C LEU A 63 30.72 -8.62 23.10
N GLN A 64 31.67 -8.76 24.04
CA GLN A 64 33.09 -8.96 23.74
C GLN A 64 33.33 -10.26 22.95
N SER A 65 32.64 -11.36 23.28
CA SER A 65 32.69 -12.60 22.50
C SER A 65 32.17 -12.39 21.08
N ALA A 66 31.02 -11.75 20.92
CA ALA A 66 30.42 -11.49 19.60
C ALA A 66 31.31 -10.62 18.70
N VAL A 67 31.99 -9.61 19.27
CA VAL A 67 32.98 -8.79 18.55
C VAL A 67 34.19 -9.64 18.12
N SER A 68 34.70 -10.53 18.99
CA SER A 68 35.81 -11.43 18.65
C SER A 68 35.45 -12.41 17.52
N ASP A 69 34.24 -12.98 17.55
CA ASP A 69 33.74 -13.87 16.51
C ASP A 69 33.51 -13.15 15.18
N LEU A 70 32.99 -11.92 15.21
CA LEU A 70 32.82 -11.07 14.02
C LEU A 70 34.18 -10.70 13.40
N SER A 71 35.18 -10.32 14.21
CA SER A 71 36.54 -10.06 13.73
C SER A 71 37.17 -11.30 13.08
N ARG A 72 36.99 -12.48 13.69
CA ARG A 72 37.46 -13.76 13.13
C ARG A 72 36.77 -14.10 11.80
N ALA A 73 35.46 -13.87 11.69
CA ALA A 73 34.71 -14.07 10.45
C ALA A 73 35.16 -13.11 9.34
N TYR A 74 35.38 -11.83 9.67
CA TYR A 74 35.86 -10.82 8.72
C TYR A 74 37.26 -11.16 8.17
N ILE A 75 38.22 -11.54 9.03
CA ILE A 75 39.57 -11.93 8.62
C ILE A 75 39.53 -13.17 7.71
N ASN A 76 38.71 -14.18 8.04
CA ASN A 76 38.55 -15.37 7.20
C ASN A 76 37.94 -15.04 5.82
N HIS A 77 36.96 -14.13 5.78
CA HIS A 77 36.37 -13.67 4.52
C HIS A 77 37.40 -12.89 3.68
N ALA A 78 38.13 -11.95 4.28
CA ALA A 78 39.17 -11.18 3.59
C ALA A 78 40.29 -12.07 3.02
N ASN A 79 40.77 -13.07 3.78
CA ASN A 79 41.76 -14.03 3.29
C ASN A 79 41.23 -14.89 2.12
N THR A 80 39.94 -15.23 2.13
CA THR A 80 39.27 -15.97 1.04
C THR A 80 39.19 -15.10 -0.23
N VAL A 81 38.77 -13.84 -0.11
CA VAL A 81 38.66 -12.90 -1.23
C VAL A 81 40.03 -12.54 -1.82
N LEU A 82 41.05 -12.41 -0.98
CA LEU A 82 42.43 -12.12 -1.40
C LEU A 82 43.23 -13.37 -1.83
N ASN A 83 42.60 -14.55 -1.81
CA ASN A 83 43.13 -15.84 -2.28
C ASN A 83 44.52 -16.19 -1.69
N ARG A 84 44.72 -15.91 -0.40
CA ARG A 84 45.95 -16.23 0.35
C ARG A 84 45.75 -17.44 1.25
N GLY A 85 46.74 -18.33 1.29
CA GLY A 85 46.75 -19.47 2.20
C GLY A 85 46.73 -19.05 3.68
N PRO A 86 46.19 -19.87 4.60
CA PRO A 86 45.97 -19.50 5.99
C PRO A 86 47.29 -19.24 6.72
N SER A 87 47.42 -18.05 7.31
CA SER A 87 48.53 -17.66 8.17
C SER A 87 48.23 -17.95 9.64
N ASN A 88 49.22 -18.47 10.36
CA ASN A 88 49.12 -18.68 11.81
C ASN A 88 49.35 -17.36 12.56
N LEU A 89 48.27 -16.63 12.88
CA LEU A 89 48.26 -15.66 13.97
C LEU A 89 47.64 -16.31 15.20
N ASP A 90 48.40 -16.42 16.29
CA ASP A 90 47.89 -16.89 17.57
C ASP A 90 47.22 -15.74 18.34
N ILE A 91 45.89 -15.71 18.29
CA ILE A 91 45.04 -14.73 18.98
C ILE A 91 44.80 -15.14 20.45
N GLY A 92 45.15 -16.37 20.84
CA GLY A 92 44.88 -16.93 22.18
C GLY A 92 45.54 -16.16 23.33
N GLY A 93 46.70 -15.52 23.07
CA GLY A 93 47.42 -14.73 24.06
C GLY A 93 46.76 -13.40 24.45
N ILE A 94 45.74 -12.93 23.72
CA ILE A 94 45.16 -11.57 23.90
C ILE A 94 43.87 -11.61 24.77
N THR A 95 43.25 -12.77 24.97
CA THR A 95 41.96 -12.90 25.69
C THR A 95 42.05 -13.67 27.02
N GLY A 96 43.22 -14.21 27.39
CA GLY A 96 43.42 -14.99 28.61
C GLY A 96 43.75 -14.13 29.85
N GLY A 97 42.77 -13.93 30.74
CA GLY A 97 43.03 -13.35 32.07
C GLY A 97 41.81 -13.19 32.97
N ILE A 98 40.73 -12.60 32.44
CA ILE A 98 39.59 -12.11 33.25
C ILE A 98 38.78 -13.26 33.88
N THR A 99 38.64 -14.40 33.20
CA THR A 99 37.90 -15.57 33.70
C THR A 99 38.50 -16.17 34.97
N SER A 100 39.83 -16.17 35.11
CA SER A 100 40.50 -16.59 36.34
C SER A 100 40.23 -15.61 37.50
N SER A 101 40.36 -14.30 37.23
CA SER A 101 40.13 -13.26 38.25
C SER A 101 38.68 -13.22 38.74
N LEU A 102 37.69 -13.59 37.93
CA LEU A 102 36.29 -13.71 38.36
C LEU A 102 36.01 -14.95 39.23
N LEU A 103 36.82 -16.00 39.11
CA LEU A 103 36.78 -17.17 40.00
C LEU A 103 37.45 -16.88 41.34
N GLU A 104 38.61 -16.20 41.34
CA GLU A 104 39.33 -15.84 42.57
C GLU A 104 38.54 -14.86 43.46
N ASN A 105 37.82 -13.90 42.85
CA ASN A 105 37.02 -12.91 43.59
C ASN A 105 35.66 -13.44 44.11
N GLY A 106 35.35 -14.74 43.95
CA GLY A 106 34.23 -15.39 44.65
C GLY A 106 32.81 -15.06 44.18
N LEU A 107 32.61 -14.19 43.18
CA LEU A 107 31.28 -13.82 42.65
C LEU A 107 30.45 -14.98 42.04
N LEU A 108 31.01 -16.19 41.99
CA LEU A 108 30.35 -17.42 41.51
C LEU A 108 30.18 -18.50 42.61
N GLY A 109 30.41 -18.17 43.90
CA GLY A 109 30.63 -19.16 44.97
C GLY A 109 29.52 -19.37 46.01
N GLY A 110 28.59 -20.30 45.77
CA GLY A 110 27.78 -20.98 46.80
C GLY A 110 26.48 -20.27 47.23
N THR A 111 25.48 -20.95 47.84
CA THR A 111 25.31 -22.38 48.22
C THR A 111 23.80 -22.74 48.10
N ALA A 112 23.29 -23.98 48.16
CA ALA A 112 23.87 -25.30 48.48
C ALA A 112 23.05 -26.45 47.85
N ARG A 113 23.72 -27.57 47.50
CA ARG A 113 23.41 -28.98 47.90
C ARG A 113 24.15 -29.99 47.01
N HIS A 114 24.78 -30.99 47.63
CA HIS A 114 25.46 -32.10 46.96
C HIS A 114 24.74 -33.43 47.23
N ALA A 115 24.39 -34.17 46.17
CA ALA A 115 24.36 -35.64 46.14
C ALA A 115 24.40 -36.10 44.66
N SER A 116 25.31 -37.02 44.35
CA SER A 116 25.70 -37.46 42.99
C SER A 116 24.65 -38.39 42.32
N PRO A 117 24.81 -38.84 41.04
CA PRO A 117 25.89 -38.54 40.07
C PRO A 117 25.43 -38.20 38.63
N GLY A 118 26.35 -37.63 37.83
CA GLY A 118 26.50 -38.03 36.41
C GLY A 118 25.52 -37.48 35.36
N ALA A 119 25.16 -36.19 35.38
CA ALA A 119 24.30 -35.59 34.36
C ALA A 119 24.95 -34.40 33.60
N LYS A 120 25.55 -34.73 32.45
CA LYS A 120 25.72 -33.90 31.22
C LYS A 120 26.26 -32.46 31.31
N SER A 121 27.41 -32.25 30.66
CA SER A 121 27.61 -31.10 29.75
C SER A 121 28.68 -31.38 28.69
N GLU A 122 28.35 -32.17 27.67
CA GLU A 122 29.11 -32.23 26.40
C GLU A 122 28.26 -31.75 25.23
N ALA A 123 28.91 -31.30 24.15
CA ALA A 123 28.27 -30.60 23.04
C ALA A 123 27.34 -31.53 22.22
N GLY A 124 26.03 -31.31 22.33
CA GLY A 124 25.03 -32.00 21.51
C GLY A 124 24.95 -31.42 20.09
N GLU A 125 25.18 -32.25 19.08
CA GLU A 125 25.13 -31.86 17.67
C GLU A 125 23.80 -31.22 17.24
N LYS A 126 23.87 -30.40 16.17
CA LYS A 126 22.69 -29.98 15.38
C LYS A 126 21.86 -31.21 15.00
N LYS A 127 20.61 -31.29 15.47
CA LYS A 127 19.65 -32.31 15.02
C LYS A 127 19.39 -32.19 13.52
N LYS A 128 20.16 -32.90 12.71
CA LYS A 128 19.80 -33.22 11.31
C LYS A 128 18.39 -33.82 11.32
N ARG A 129 17.53 -33.41 10.37
CA ARG A 129 16.28 -34.12 10.06
C ARG A 129 16.63 -35.61 9.91
N LYS A 130 16.07 -36.48 10.75
CA LYS A 130 16.17 -37.93 10.52
C LYS A 130 15.52 -38.20 9.17
N ARG A 131 16.32 -38.67 8.20
CA ARG A 131 15.77 -39.35 7.02
C ARG A 131 14.95 -40.54 7.50
N ALA A 132 13.90 -40.90 6.77
CA ALA A 132 13.21 -42.16 7.01
C ALA A 132 14.22 -43.33 7.01
N PRO A 133 14.03 -44.37 7.85
CA PRO A 133 14.93 -45.52 7.84
C PRO A 133 15.00 -46.11 6.43
N HIS A 134 16.21 -46.45 5.99
CA HIS A 134 16.43 -47.09 4.69
C HIS A 134 15.77 -48.46 4.71
N ASP A 135 14.77 -48.69 3.86
CA ASP A 135 14.18 -50.02 3.68
C ASP A 135 15.26 -50.95 3.08
N PRO A 136 15.66 -52.05 3.77
CA PRO A 136 16.72 -52.93 3.26
C PRO A 136 16.38 -53.60 1.92
N ASN A 137 15.09 -53.72 1.60
CA ASN A 137 14.58 -54.46 0.45
C ASN A 137 14.33 -53.55 -0.78
N ALA A 138 14.49 -52.24 -0.63
CA ALA A 138 14.33 -51.29 -1.73
C ALA A 138 15.48 -51.44 -2.75
N PRO A 139 15.20 -51.58 -4.07
CA PRO A 139 16.23 -51.63 -5.10
C PRO A 139 17.18 -50.43 -5.06
N LYS A 140 18.48 -50.69 -5.24
CA LYS A 140 19.52 -49.64 -5.30
C LYS A 140 19.43 -48.90 -6.64
N ARG A 141 19.51 -47.56 -6.60
CA ARG A 141 19.52 -46.71 -7.81
C ARG A 141 20.75 -47.00 -8.67
N ALA A 142 20.57 -46.96 -9.99
CA ALA A 142 21.67 -46.96 -10.95
C ALA A 142 22.64 -45.79 -10.70
N LEU A 143 23.94 -46.05 -10.83
CA LEU A 143 24.99 -45.02 -10.75
C LEU A 143 25.04 -44.24 -12.06
N THR A 144 25.23 -42.92 -11.99
CA THR A 144 25.33 -42.05 -13.18
C THR A 144 26.57 -42.38 -14.02
N PRO A 145 26.65 -41.96 -15.30
CA PRO A 145 27.78 -42.28 -16.19
C PRO A 145 29.15 -41.96 -15.58
N TYR A 146 29.29 -40.81 -14.92
CA TYR A 146 30.50 -40.43 -14.20
C TYR A 146 30.84 -41.37 -13.03
N PHE A 147 29.84 -41.80 -12.24
CA PHE A 147 30.10 -42.73 -11.14
C PHE A 147 30.40 -44.16 -11.62
N LEU A 148 29.85 -44.59 -12.76
CA LEU A 148 30.26 -45.83 -13.43
C LEU A 148 31.71 -45.74 -13.93
N TYR A 149 32.05 -44.65 -14.64
CA TYR A 149 33.43 -44.35 -15.06
C TYR A 149 34.39 -44.38 -13.87
N MET A 150 34.07 -43.70 -12.77
CA MET A 150 34.88 -43.68 -11.56
C MET A 150 34.96 -45.05 -10.87
N GLN A 151 33.89 -45.86 -10.88
CA GLN A 151 33.92 -47.20 -10.29
C GLN A 151 34.95 -48.11 -10.98
N HIS A 152 35.10 -48.01 -12.30
CA HIS A 152 36.11 -48.76 -13.05
C HIS A 152 37.50 -48.11 -12.98
N ASN A 153 37.60 -46.79 -13.19
CA ASN A 153 38.89 -46.13 -13.42
C ASN A 153 39.61 -45.67 -12.14
N ARG A 154 38.93 -45.58 -10.99
CA ARG A 154 39.54 -45.08 -9.73
C ARG A 154 40.76 -45.87 -9.28
N ALA A 155 40.79 -47.19 -9.49
CA ALA A 155 41.95 -48.02 -9.14
C ALA A 155 43.17 -47.70 -10.01
N GLN A 156 42.96 -47.50 -11.32
CA GLN A 156 43.99 -47.09 -12.26
C GLN A 156 44.50 -45.67 -11.97
N ILE A 157 43.59 -44.70 -11.79
CA ILE A 157 43.95 -43.30 -11.46
C ILE A 157 44.73 -43.24 -10.13
N ALA A 158 44.37 -44.06 -9.13
CA ALA A 158 45.13 -44.17 -7.88
C ALA A 158 46.53 -44.79 -8.07
N SER A 159 46.68 -45.76 -8.99
CA SER A 159 47.98 -46.35 -9.33
C SER A 159 48.88 -45.34 -10.06
N GLU A 160 48.32 -44.58 -11.00
CA GLU A 160 49.05 -43.55 -11.77
C GLU A 160 49.46 -42.33 -10.94
N LEU A 161 48.65 -41.94 -9.95
CA LEU A 161 49.00 -40.90 -8.96
C LEU A 161 49.95 -41.40 -7.86
N GLY A 162 50.27 -42.70 -7.85
CA GLY A 162 51.19 -43.33 -6.89
C GLY A 162 50.55 -43.74 -5.56
N SER A 163 51.20 -44.68 -4.86
CA SER A 163 50.66 -45.39 -3.69
C SER A 163 50.33 -44.55 -2.45
N ASN A 164 50.70 -43.26 -2.43
CA ASN A 164 50.37 -42.31 -1.35
C ASN A 164 49.26 -41.30 -1.74
N ALA A 165 48.67 -41.40 -2.94
CA ALA A 165 47.63 -40.48 -3.40
C ALA A 165 46.40 -40.51 -2.49
N ARG A 166 45.94 -39.34 -2.03
CA ARG A 166 44.81 -39.24 -1.11
C ARG A 166 43.50 -39.51 -1.86
N PRO A 167 42.48 -40.13 -1.24
CA PRO A 167 41.21 -40.46 -1.91
C PRO A 167 40.44 -39.28 -2.54
N LYS A 168 40.78 -38.04 -2.18
CA LYS A 168 40.31 -36.80 -2.81
C LYS A 168 41.06 -36.47 -4.11
N GLU A 169 42.39 -36.58 -4.13
CA GLU A 169 43.21 -36.28 -5.33
C GLU A 169 42.84 -37.21 -6.49
N VAL A 170 42.59 -38.48 -6.20
CA VAL A 170 42.07 -39.47 -7.16
C VAL A 170 40.67 -39.09 -7.69
N ALA A 171 39.84 -38.42 -6.89
CA ALA A 171 38.51 -37.95 -7.30
C ALA A 171 38.57 -36.63 -8.10
N ASP A 172 39.43 -35.70 -7.69
CA ASP A 172 39.67 -34.43 -8.37
C ASP A 172 40.25 -34.71 -9.79
N GLU A 173 41.26 -35.58 -9.91
CA GLU A 173 41.82 -36.01 -11.20
C GLU A 173 40.82 -36.81 -12.05
N GLY A 174 40.03 -37.70 -11.44
CA GLY A 174 38.96 -38.41 -12.14
C GLY A 174 37.87 -37.48 -12.67
N THR A 175 37.58 -36.37 -11.97
CA THR A 175 36.67 -35.31 -12.45
C THR A 175 37.28 -34.58 -13.66
N ARG A 176 38.58 -34.27 -13.61
CA ARG A 176 39.30 -33.64 -14.73
C ARG A 176 39.27 -34.53 -15.99
N ARG A 177 39.67 -35.80 -15.87
CA ARG A 177 39.66 -36.77 -16.99
C ARG A 177 38.28 -36.98 -17.58
N TRP A 178 37.24 -37.08 -16.75
CA TRP A 178 35.86 -37.18 -17.24
C TRP A 178 35.41 -35.93 -18.01
N SER A 179 35.85 -34.74 -17.57
CA SER A 179 35.51 -33.48 -18.25
C SER A 179 36.13 -33.42 -19.64
N GLU A 180 37.43 -33.73 -19.73
CA GLU A 180 38.25 -33.72 -20.96
C GLU A 180 37.95 -34.87 -21.93
N MET A 181 37.32 -35.96 -21.47
CA MET A 181 37.02 -37.15 -22.29
C MET A 181 36.16 -36.79 -23.52
N PRO A 182 36.52 -37.22 -24.75
CA PRO A 182 35.71 -37.02 -25.94
C PRO A 182 34.31 -37.63 -25.83
N GLU A 183 33.31 -37.00 -26.45
CA GLU A 183 31.91 -37.34 -26.23
C GLU A 183 31.55 -38.77 -26.69
N ALA A 184 32.20 -39.26 -27.75
CA ALA A 184 32.08 -40.66 -28.20
C ALA A 184 32.53 -41.69 -27.14
N GLN A 185 33.51 -41.35 -26.30
CA GLN A 185 33.96 -42.22 -25.20
C GLN A 185 33.03 -42.11 -23.97
N LYS A 186 32.48 -40.91 -23.69
CA LYS A 186 31.42 -40.73 -22.68
C LYS A 186 30.15 -41.53 -23.02
N GLU A 187 29.83 -41.69 -24.30
CA GLU A 187 28.61 -42.35 -24.77
C GLU A 187 28.52 -43.83 -24.34
N VAL A 188 29.65 -44.54 -24.23
CA VAL A 188 29.72 -45.90 -23.69
C VAL A 188 29.14 -45.95 -22.26
N TRP A 189 29.57 -45.00 -21.41
CA TRP A 189 29.11 -44.87 -20.04
C TRP A 189 27.65 -44.36 -19.94
N LYS A 190 27.16 -43.60 -20.92
CA LYS A 190 25.74 -43.21 -21.02
C LYS A 190 24.84 -44.39 -21.35
N ARG A 191 25.24 -45.26 -22.30
CA ARG A 191 24.50 -46.50 -22.63
C ARG A 191 24.43 -47.44 -21.42
N LEU A 192 25.58 -47.71 -20.79
CA LEU A 192 25.65 -48.49 -19.54
C LEU A 192 24.77 -47.91 -18.42
N TYR A 193 24.66 -46.59 -18.31
CA TYR A 193 23.71 -45.97 -17.36
C TYR A 193 22.25 -46.19 -17.77
N ALA A 194 21.91 -46.03 -19.05
CA ALA A 194 20.55 -46.24 -19.55
C ALA A 194 20.05 -47.67 -19.31
N ASP A 195 20.90 -48.67 -19.57
CA ASP A 195 20.59 -50.09 -19.35
C ASP A 195 20.38 -50.39 -17.85
N ASN A 196 21.31 -49.95 -17.00
CA ASN A 196 21.16 -50.07 -15.54
C ASN A 196 19.93 -49.32 -15.01
N LEU A 197 19.57 -48.18 -15.61
CA LEU A 197 18.38 -47.41 -15.26
C LEU A 197 17.09 -48.11 -15.69
N ALA A 198 17.08 -48.83 -16.82
CA ALA A 198 15.96 -49.68 -17.24
C ALA A 198 15.74 -50.83 -16.26
N VAL A 199 16.80 -51.58 -15.91
CA VAL A 199 16.74 -52.66 -14.91
C VAL A 199 16.30 -52.12 -13.54
N TYR A 200 16.77 -50.94 -13.13
CA TYR A 200 16.30 -50.27 -11.90
C TYR A 200 14.81 -49.90 -11.96
N LYS A 201 14.31 -49.37 -13.09
CA LYS A 201 12.88 -49.06 -13.28
C LYS A 201 12.02 -50.31 -13.16
N GLU A 202 12.44 -51.43 -13.73
CA GLU A 202 11.76 -52.74 -13.62
C GLU A 202 11.76 -53.26 -12.17
N LYS A 203 12.92 -53.30 -11.51
CA LYS A 203 13.04 -53.71 -10.09
C LYS A 203 12.18 -52.82 -9.18
N MET A 204 12.13 -51.50 -9.44
CA MET A 204 11.25 -50.57 -8.71
C MET A 204 9.76 -50.77 -9.00
N LYS A 205 9.38 -51.20 -10.20
CA LYS A 205 8.00 -51.55 -10.56
C LYS A 205 7.55 -52.81 -9.81
N ALA A 206 8.39 -53.85 -9.75
CA ALA A 206 8.15 -55.04 -8.95
C ALA A 206 8.04 -54.72 -7.45
N TYR A 207 9.00 -53.95 -6.91
CA TYR A 207 9.00 -53.52 -5.51
C TYR A 207 7.75 -52.70 -5.13
N LYS A 208 7.36 -51.72 -5.96
CA LYS A 208 6.11 -50.94 -5.75
C LYS A 208 4.84 -51.79 -5.85
N ALA A 209 4.87 -52.89 -6.60
CA ALA A 209 3.78 -53.85 -6.71
C ALA A 209 3.78 -54.92 -5.59
N GLY A 210 4.74 -54.89 -4.66
CA GLY A 210 4.88 -55.91 -3.61
C GLY A 210 5.33 -57.28 -4.11
N LEU A 211 5.85 -57.36 -5.34
CA LEU A 211 6.33 -58.60 -5.95
C LEU A 211 7.80 -58.89 -5.54
N PRO A 212 8.23 -60.16 -5.48
CA PRO A 212 9.62 -60.51 -5.22
C PRO A 212 10.56 -59.85 -6.24
N VAL A 213 11.57 -59.11 -5.74
CA VAL A 213 12.59 -58.50 -6.58
C VAL A 213 13.64 -59.57 -6.94
N PRO A 214 13.98 -59.78 -8.23
CA PRO A 214 15.03 -60.72 -8.61
C PRO A 214 16.40 -60.33 -8.04
N GLU A 215 17.14 -61.32 -7.52
CA GLU A 215 18.46 -61.12 -6.90
C GLU A 215 19.50 -60.52 -7.88
N ASP A 216 20.54 -59.90 -7.34
CA ASP A 216 21.59 -59.23 -8.11
C ASP A 216 22.61 -60.23 -8.69
N ASP A 217 22.31 -60.81 -9.86
CA ASP A 217 23.31 -61.49 -10.70
C ASP A 217 24.23 -60.46 -11.40
N SER A 218 24.90 -59.63 -10.60
CA SER A 218 25.73 -58.50 -11.04
C SER A 218 27.07 -58.91 -11.68
N THR A 219 27.20 -60.18 -12.07
CA THR A 219 28.41 -60.79 -12.61
C THR A 219 28.45 -60.81 -14.15
N LYS A 220 27.32 -60.55 -14.82
CA LYS A 220 27.24 -60.62 -16.30
C LYS A 220 27.63 -59.32 -17.00
N ALA A 221 27.17 -58.16 -16.53
CA ALA A 221 27.45 -56.87 -17.15
C ALA A 221 28.95 -56.48 -17.11
N ALA A 222 29.69 -56.92 -16.09
CA ALA A 222 31.11 -56.59 -15.92
C ALA A 222 32.02 -57.24 -16.99
N ASN A 223 31.67 -58.44 -17.47
CA ASN A 223 32.48 -59.17 -18.45
C ASN A 223 32.31 -58.65 -19.89
N GLN A 224 31.19 -58.00 -20.20
CA GLN A 224 30.85 -57.55 -21.56
C GLN A 224 31.65 -56.28 -21.95
N LEU A 225 31.80 -55.36 -20.99
CA LEU A 225 32.73 -54.21 -21.04
C LEU A 225 34.18 -54.58 -21.42
N GLN A 226 34.61 -55.81 -21.15
CA GLN A 226 35.99 -56.25 -21.37
C GLN A 226 36.26 -56.74 -22.80
N GLN A 227 35.21 -56.87 -23.64
CA GLN A 227 35.34 -57.22 -25.05
C GLN A 227 35.16 -56.00 -25.97
N ASP A 228 34.13 -55.19 -25.74
CA ASP A 228 33.79 -54.06 -26.64
C ASP A 228 34.85 -52.94 -26.66
N VAL A 229 35.61 -52.76 -25.56
CA VAL A 229 36.70 -51.77 -25.47
C VAL A 229 37.98 -52.25 -26.19
N ALA A 230 38.10 -53.55 -26.49
CA ALA A 230 39.31 -54.14 -27.07
C ALA A 230 39.28 -54.25 -28.62
N ALA A 231 38.14 -53.97 -29.26
CA ALA A 231 37.93 -54.19 -30.70
C ALA A 231 37.84 -52.91 -31.56
N GLY A 232 37.98 -51.72 -30.94
CA GLY A 232 37.63 -50.43 -31.54
C GLY A 232 38.79 -49.59 -32.11
N ALA A 233 39.84 -50.20 -32.69
CA ALA A 233 40.96 -49.44 -33.26
C ALA A 233 41.78 -50.20 -34.32
N GLU A 234 41.57 -49.90 -35.61
CA GLU A 234 42.61 -49.69 -36.67
C GLU A 234 41.99 -48.85 -37.82
N PRO A 235 42.75 -47.99 -38.54
CA PRO A 235 42.20 -47.09 -39.58
C PRO A 235 42.88 -47.15 -40.98
N SER A 236 42.10 -46.98 -42.05
CA SER A 236 42.49 -46.61 -43.43
C SER A 236 41.21 -46.38 -44.29
N GLU A 237 41.16 -45.63 -45.40
CA GLU A 237 42.08 -44.69 -46.07
C GLU A 237 41.26 -43.65 -46.90
N GLU A 238 41.92 -42.86 -47.76
CA GLU A 238 41.39 -41.71 -48.56
C GLU A 238 40.50 -42.15 -49.77
N SER A 239 39.86 -41.33 -50.63
CA SER A 239 39.99 -39.90 -51.01
C SER A 239 38.76 -39.34 -51.79
N ASP A 240 38.62 -38.01 -51.82
CA ASP A 240 38.15 -37.08 -52.90
C ASP A 240 36.78 -37.17 -53.65
N GLU A 241 36.08 -36.02 -53.60
CA GLU A 241 35.33 -35.24 -54.61
C GLU A 241 34.66 -35.86 -55.87
N SER A 242 33.35 -35.60 -56.06
CA SER A 242 32.73 -35.12 -57.32
C SER A 242 31.35 -34.45 -57.09
N GLU A 243 30.80 -33.75 -58.10
CA GLU A 243 29.56 -32.93 -58.05
C GLU A 243 28.32 -33.58 -58.74
N GLN A 244 27.23 -32.81 -58.89
CA GLN A 244 26.01 -32.99 -59.74
C GLN A 244 24.90 -33.92 -59.15
N GLU A 245 23.66 -33.43 -58.94
CA GLU A 245 22.54 -33.18 -59.89
C GLU A 245 21.92 -34.50 -60.39
N GLU A 246 20.77 -34.91 -59.83
CA GLU A 246 19.38 -34.68 -60.29
C GLU A 246 18.86 -35.69 -61.36
N GLU A 247 17.85 -36.49 -60.99
CA GLU A 247 16.78 -37.10 -61.83
C GLU A 247 15.73 -37.67 -60.83
N GLU A 248 14.47 -37.21 -60.77
CA GLU A 248 13.34 -37.30 -61.72
C GLU A 248 12.79 -38.75 -61.84
N GLN A 249 11.65 -39.05 -61.21
CA GLN A 249 10.26 -39.00 -61.75
C GLN A 249 9.83 -40.19 -62.66
N GLU A 250 8.78 -40.92 -62.27
CA GLU A 250 7.55 -41.06 -63.10
C GLU A 250 6.33 -41.56 -62.29
N SER A 251 5.17 -41.79 -62.93
CA SER A 251 3.85 -41.46 -62.34
C SER A 251 2.69 -42.48 -62.46
N SER A 252 1.75 -42.40 -61.49
CA SER A 252 0.29 -42.64 -61.64
C SER A 252 -0.21 -44.10 -61.89
N PRO A 253 -1.55 -44.41 -61.93
CA PRO A 253 -2.73 -43.55 -61.79
C PRO A 253 -3.92 -44.03 -60.89
N GLU A 254 -4.93 -43.16 -60.84
CA GLU A 254 -6.34 -43.15 -60.37
C GLU A 254 -7.23 -44.43 -60.43
N PRO A 255 -8.43 -44.52 -59.77
CA PRO A 255 -9.61 -43.62 -59.98
C PRO A 255 -10.51 -43.29 -58.75
N VAL A 256 -11.71 -42.70 -58.98
CA VAL A 256 -12.43 -41.75 -58.08
C VAL A 256 -13.99 -41.92 -58.02
N LYS A 257 -14.61 -41.49 -56.90
CA LYS A 257 -16.04 -41.05 -56.62
C LYS A 257 -17.20 -42.02 -56.22
N GLU A 258 -17.72 -41.80 -54.99
CA GLU A 258 -19.13 -41.51 -54.54
C GLU A 258 -20.34 -42.44 -54.89
N PRO A 259 -21.51 -42.44 -54.15
CA PRO A 259 -22.15 -41.35 -53.37
C PRO A 259 -22.87 -41.73 -52.01
N THR A 260 -23.70 -40.81 -51.46
CA THR A 260 -24.55 -40.89 -50.23
C THR A 260 -26.07 -40.64 -50.52
N PRO A 261 -27.04 -40.53 -49.57
CA PRO A 261 -27.15 -40.96 -48.15
C PRO A 261 -28.30 -42.00 -47.89
N PRO A 262 -29.58 -41.73 -47.48
CA PRO A 262 -30.15 -41.12 -46.25
C PRO A 262 -31.27 -41.92 -45.49
N ARG A 263 -31.80 -41.36 -44.37
CA ARG A 263 -33.10 -41.65 -43.65
C ARG A 263 -33.19 -42.92 -42.77
N SER A 264 -33.38 -42.84 -41.44
CA SER A 264 -34.55 -42.46 -40.58
C SER A 264 -35.62 -43.56 -40.41
N GLY A 265 -36.19 -43.87 -39.23
CA GLY A 265 -36.07 -43.33 -37.86
C GLY A 265 -37.27 -43.80 -36.98
N LYS A 266 -37.53 -43.16 -35.81
CA LYS A 266 -38.69 -43.37 -34.88
C LYS A 266 -38.70 -44.71 -34.08
N ARG A 267 -39.43 -44.90 -32.95
CA ARG A 267 -39.98 -44.01 -31.88
C ARG A 267 -40.72 -44.85 -30.79
N ARG A 268 -40.43 -44.61 -29.49
CA ARG A 268 -41.29 -44.83 -28.29
C ARG A 268 -41.69 -46.25 -27.81
N ARG A 269 -41.71 -46.33 -26.45
CA ARG A 269 -42.77 -46.84 -25.53
C ARG A 269 -42.81 -48.33 -25.12
N THR A 270 -42.89 -48.49 -23.78
CA THR A 270 -43.67 -49.47 -22.97
C THR A 270 -43.49 -50.98 -23.20
N GLY A 271 -43.44 -51.81 -22.16
CA GLY A 271 -43.61 -51.47 -20.74
C GLY A 271 -43.56 -52.68 -19.80
N GLU A 272 -43.96 -52.42 -18.56
CA GLU A 272 -43.96 -53.27 -17.37
C GLU A 272 -44.41 -54.74 -17.55
N HIS A 273 -43.91 -55.60 -16.63
CA HIS A 273 -44.64 -56.71 -16.00
C HIS A 273 -44.91 -57.98 -16.88
N ILE A 274 -44.96 -59.23 -16.36
CA ILE A 274 -44.94 -59.73 -14.96
C ILE A 274 -44.65 -61.27 -14.92
N LYS A 275 -44.47 -61.83 -13.70
CA LYS A 275 -44.60 -63.27 -13.32
C LYS A 275 -43.47 -64.24 -13.75
N THR A 276 -42.65 -64.78 -12.82
CA THR A 276 -42.83 -65.94 -11.89
C THR A 276 -42.44 -67.31 -12.50
N ALA A 277 -41.91 -68.30 -11.75
CA ALA A 277 -41.26 -68.35 -10.43
C ALA A 277 -40.78 -69.79 -10.12
N ALA A 278 -40.11 -69.97 -8.98
CA ALA A 278 -40.14 -71.19 -8.15
C ALA A 278 -39.27 -72.38 -8.64
N LYS A 279 -38.85 -73.34 -7.79
CA LYS A 279 -39.14 -73.55 -6.34
C LYS A 279 -38.13 -74.49 -5.65
N GLU A 280 -37.96 -74.31 -4.33
CA GLU A 280 -37.60 -75.34 -3.30
C GLU A 280 -36.26 -76.11 -3.44
N VAL A 281 -35.63 -76.63 -2.37
CA VAL A 281 -35.90 -76.72 -0.90
C VAL A 281 -34.63 -76.25 -0.13
N ALA A 282 -34.42 -76.28 1.20
CA ALA A 282 -35.05 -76.93 2.36
C ALA A 282 -34.97 -76.05 3.65
N SER A 283 -35.36 -76.59 4.81
CA SER A 283 -35.23 -76.07 6.21
C SER A 283 -35.45 -77.28 7.16
N PRO A 284 -35.96 -77.24 8.44
CA PRO A 284 -36.27 -76.15 9.40
C PRO A 284 -35.98 -76.52 10.90
N VAL A 285 -36.67 -75.84 11.85
CA VAL A 285 -37.07 -76.28 13.24
C VAL A 285 -36.08 -76.09 14.42
N SER A 286 -36.47 -75.63 15.64
CA SER A 286 -37.60 -74.77 16.09
C SER A 286 -37.54 -74.33 17.59
N THR A 287 -38.07 -73.14 17.91
CA THR A 287 -39.00 -72.76 19.05
C THR A 287 -38.63 -73.06 20.54
N LYS A 288 -39.34 -72.61 21.63
CA LYS A 288 -40.72 -72.06 21.82
C LYS A 288 -40.91 -71.21 23.12
N LYS A 289 -42.10 -70.57 23.23
CA LYS A 289 -42.64 -69.62 24.26
C LYS A 289 -42.82 -70.18 25.69
N ALA A 290 -42.93 -69.30 26.72
CA ALA A 290 -44.15 -69.13 27.58
C ALA A 290 -43.98 -68.10 28.75
N SER A 291 -45.11 -67.67 29.34
CA SER A 291 -45.24 -66.87 30.61
C SER A 291 -45.90 -67.75 31.72
N PRO A 292 -45.97 -67.37 33.03
CA PRO A 292 -46.90 -66.31 33.53
C PRO A 292 -46.53 -65.57 34.87
N GLU A 293 -47.27 -64.48 35.18
CA GLU A 293 -47.62 -63.90 36.52
C GLU A 293 -46.53 -63.60 37.61
N LYS A 294 -46.68 -62.66 38.57
CA LYS A 294 -47.88 -62.05 39.19
C LYS A 294 -47.63 -60.61 39.75
N LYS A 295 -48.71 -59.89 40.08
CA LYS A 295 -48.79 -58.54 40.72
C LYS A 295 -48.50 -58.58 42.24
N PRO A 296 -48.27 -57.46 42.99
CA PRO A 296 -48.94 -56.13 43.01
C PRO A 296 -48.01 -54.97 42.51
N LYS A 297 -48.07 -53.63 42.77
CA LYS A 297 -49.00 -52.49 43.14
C LYS A 297 -48.11 -51.21 42.94
N ARG A 298 -48.50 -49.92 42.78
CA ARG A 298 -49.70 -49.05 42.53
C ARG A 298 -49.09 -47.67 42.12
N GLY A 299 -49.63 -46.72 41.33
CA GLY A 299 -50.85 -46.60 40.52
C GLY A 299 -51.79 -45.46 41.02
N ALA A 300 -52.18 -44.43 40.26
CA ALA A 300 -51.80 -43.96 38.90
C ALA A 300 -52.40 -42.54 38.61
N ALA A 301 -52.03 -41.92 37.47
CA ALA A 301 -52.85 -40.98 36.64
C ALA A 301 -53.08 -39.51 37.11
N ALA A 302 -53.60 -38.55 36.30
CA ALA A 302 -53.48 -38.24 34.85
C ALA A 302 -54.22 -36.92 34.43
N GLN A 303 -53.85 -36.34 33.26
CA GLN A 303 -54.65 -35.52 32.31
C GLN A 303 -55.22 -34.12 32.69
N LYS A 304 -55.75 -33.41 31.67
CA LYS A 304 -56.10 -31.96 31.59
C LYS A 304 -57.55 -31.63 32.00
N LYS A 305 -57.82 -30.38 32.43
CA LYS A 305 -58.86 -29.51 31.80
C LYS A 305 -58.69 -28.00 32.08
N GLU A 306 -59.71 -27.18 31.78
CA GLU A 306 -59.62 -25.78 31.32
C GLU A 306 -60.24 -24.72 32.28
N GLU A 307 -60.12 -23.44 31.86
CA GLU A 307 -60.90 -22.22 32.19
C GLU A 307 -60.54 -21.32 33.40
N LYS A 308 -60.52 -19.99 33.09
CA LYS A 308 -61.02 -18.78 33.80
C LYS A 308 -60.75 -18.62 35.32
N GLU A 309 -60.54 -17.42 35.87
CA GLU A 309 -61.09 -16.10 35.51
C GLU A 309 -60.28 -14.94 36.16
N THR A 310 -60.59 -13.67 35.85
CA THR A 310 -60.07 -12.48 36.56
C THR A 310 -61.20 -11.63 37.16
N PRO A 311 -61.01 -11.11 38.38
CA PRO A 311 -61.32 -9.71 38.69
C PRO A 311 -60.11 -9.00 39.33
N SER A 312 -59.74 -7.77 38.99
CA SER A 312 -60.47 -6.50 39.22
C SER A 312 -60.64 -6.09 40.70
N SER A 313 -59.63 -5.38 41.21
CA SER A 313 -59.66 -3.96 41.62
C SER A 313 -60.76 -3.35 42.54
N ARG A 314 -60.30 -2.34 43.32
CA ARG A 314 -60.94 -1.05 43.74
C ARG A 314 -61.57 -0.84 45.14
N LYS A 315 -61.05 0.23 45.79
CA LYS A 315 -61.72 1.23 46.67
C LYS A 315 -62.19 0.75 48.07
N SER A 316 -62.42 1.60 49.08
CA SER A 316 -62.46 3.09 49.26
C SER A 316 -61.94 3.45 50.69
N ILE A 317 -61.81 4.68 51.25
CA ILE A 317 -61.96 6.13 50.89
C ILE A 317 -61.13 6.92 51.94
N GLY A 318 -60.82 8.23 51.93
CA GLY A 318 -60.88 9.37 50.99
C GLY A 318 -59.54 10.16 51.08
N GLY A 319 -59.29 11.35 50.52
CA GLY A 319 -60.10 12.57 50.43
C GLY A 319 -59.69 13.57 51.53
N ALA A 320 -59.05 14.72 51.29
CA ALA A 320 -58.57 15.35 50.04
C ALA A 320 -57.47 16.43 50.28
N THR A 321 -56.87 16.96 49.19
CA THR A 321 -56.14 18.27 49.05
C THR A 321 -54.84 18.54 49.86
N ASP A 322 -53.77 19.17 49.33
CA ASP A 322 -53.39 19.45 47.92
C ASP A 322 -51.87 19.78 47.71
N ASN A 323 -51.39 19.54 46.48
CA ASN A 323 -50.28 20.17 45.71
C ASN A 323 -48.86 20.53 46.27
N LYS A 324 -47.88 19.73 45.79
CA LYS A 324 -46.79 20.08 44.83
C LYS A 324 -45.36 20.50 45.24
N ARG A 325 -44.44 19.92 44.44
CA ARG A 325 -43.12 20.39 43.93
C ARG A 325 -41.93 20.49 44.91
N GLY A 326 -41.00 19.53 44.79
CA GLY A 326 -39.67 19.56 45.42
C GLY A 326 -38.53 19.94 44.47
N LYS A 327 -37.37 20.27 45.05
CA LYS A 327 -36.05 20.35 44.39
C LYS A 327 -35.12 19.28 45.02
N LYS A 328 -34.25 18.64 44.22
CA LYS A 328 -33.20 17.75 44.77
C LYS A 328 -32.05 18.57 45.39
N LYS A 329 -31.37 17.96 46.36
CA LYS A 329 -30.32 18.57 47.21
C LYS A 329 -28.99 18.80 46.46
N ARG A 330 -28.12 19.59 47.08
CA ARG A 330 -26.72 19.85 46.68
C ARG A 330 -25.85 19.82 47.96
N LYS A 331 -24.57 19.41 47.82
CA LYS A 331 -23.48 19.47 48.84
C LYS A 331 -23.65 18.58 50.10
N SER A 332 -22.57 18.14 50.78
CA SER A 332 -21.12 18.23 50.48
C SER A 332 -20.28 17.26 51.34
N GLU A 333 -19.06 16.93 50.87
CA GLU A 333 -17.81 16.61 51.64
C GLU A 333 -17.86 15.52 52.76
N ALA A 334 -16.91 14.60 52.96
CA ALA A 334 -15.72 14.08 52.26
C ALA A 334 -15.43 12.65 52.86
N ALA A 335 -14.34 11.88 52.64
CA ALA A 335 -13.04 12.03 51.97
C ALA A 335 -12.53 10.63 51.50
N ASP A 336 -11.20 10.45 51.38
CA ASP A 336 -10.39 9.20 51.43
C ASP A 336 -10.96 7.87 50.88
N GLU A 337 -10.61 7.54 49.63
CA GLU A 337 -9.61 6.49 49.32
C GLU A 337 -9.24 6.52 47.81
N ALA A 338 -7.95 6.59 47.48
CA ALA A 338 -7.49 6.65 46.08
C ALA A 338 -6.03 6.17 45.91
N LEU A 339 -5.81 4.86 45.68
CA LEU A 339 -4.46 4.31 45.48
C LEU A 339 -4.43 2.95 44.74
N CYS A 340 -4.68 2.94 43.42
CA CYS A 340 -4.28 1.82 42.53
C CYS A 340 -4.29 2.18 41.03
N VAL A 341 -3.51 3.17 40.59
CA VAL A 341 -3.24 3.41 39.15
C VAL A 341 -1.75 3.75 38.97
N ALA A 342 -0.90 2.71 38.94
CA ALA A 342 0.56 2.86 38.99
C ALA A 342 1.36 1.97 38.02
N ASP A 343 0.72 1.24 37.09
CA ASP A 343 1.41 0.32 36.13
C ASP A 343 1.31 0.75 34.65
N LEU A 344 0.76 1.93 34.35
CA LEU A 344 0.60 2.44 32.97
C LEU A 344 1.48 3.67 32.66
N ARG A 345 2.53 3.93 33.45
CA ARG A 345 3.40 5.11 33.28
C ARG A 345 4.77 4.83 32.65
N ASP A 346 5.34 3.64 32.84
CA ASP A 346 6.74 3.39 32.46
C ASP A 346 6.96 3.30 30.95
N ALA A 347 5.96 2.86 30.18
CA ALA A 347 5.98 2.92 28.71
C ALA A 347 6.10 4.37 28.18
N ALA A 348 5.59 5.36 28.92
CA ALA A 348 5.62 6.79 28.55
C ALA A 348 6.80 7.57 29.18
N HIS A 349 7.68 6.89 29.93
CA HIS A 349 8.87 7.48 30.54
C HIS A 349 10.18 7.12 29.84
N SER A 350 10.23 6.01 29.09
CA SER A 350 11.37 5.70 28.21
C SER A 350 11.52 6.67 27.03
N GLU A 351 10.42 7.12 26.42
CA GLU A 351 10.45 8.01 25.25
C GLU A 351 10.89 9.45 25.54
N ARG A 352 10.84 9.91 26.79
CA ARG A 352 11.27 11.28 27.12
C ARG A 352 12.77 11.52 26.93
N GLY A 353 13.57 10.45 26.86
CA GLY A 353 14.98 10.51 26.47
C GLY A 353 15.21 10.45 24.95
N THR A 354 14.26 9.97 24.15
CA THR A 354 14.47 9.66 22.71
C THR A 354 14.03 10.77 21.76
N SER A 355 13.26 11.77 22.22
CA SER A 355 12.84 12.92 21.39
C SER A 355 14.04 13.62 20.72
N ASN A 356 15.09 13.92 21.50
CA ASN A 356 16.31 14.56 21.00
C ASN A 356 17.19 13.63 20.13
N TYR A 357 16.88 12.33 20.08
CA TYR A 357 17.53 11.38 19.16
C TYR A 357 16.76 11.28 17.83
N ARG A 358 15.42 11.27 17.83
CA ARG A 358 14.60 11.12 16.62
C ARG A 358 14.91 12.21 15.57
N ALA A 359 14.88 13.49 15.96
CA ALA A 359 15.19 14.59 15.03
C ALA A 359 16.61 14.49 14.44
N ARG A 360 17.60 13.99 15.20
CA ARG A 360 18.98 13.78 14.71
C ARG A 360 19.08 12.62 13.71
N LEU A 361 18.26 11.57 13.88
CA LEU A 361 18.19 10.46 12.93
C LEU A 361 17.56 10.90 11.61
N ASP A 362 16.51 11.72 11.65
CA ASP A 362 15.88 12.27 10.45
C ASP A 362 16.86 13.12 9.60
N LYS A 363 17.66 13.99 10.22
CA LYS A 363 18.73 14.74 9.53
C LYS A 363 19.78 13.80 8.91
N LEU A 364 20.13 12.70 9.58
CA LEU A 364 21.03 11.69 9.03
C LEU A 364 20.41 10.93 7.84
N VAL A 365 19.10 10.64 7.86
CA VAL A 365 18.40 9.98 6.74
C VAL A 365 18.44 10.85 5.48
N ILE A 366 18.13 12.15 5.58
CA ILE A 366 18.22 13.03 4.41
C ILE A 366 19.68 13.28 3.97
N SER A 367 20.64 13.31 4.89
CA SER A 367 22.06 13.37 4.53
C SER A 367 22.52 12.15 3.72
N GLN A 368 22.09 10.93 4.10
CA GLN A 368 22.39 9.72 3.34
C GLN A 368 21.73 9.73 1.95
N LEU A 369 20.50 10.25 1.82
CA LEU A 369 19.86 10.45 0.52
C LEU A 369 20.55 11.55 -0.30
N GLY A 370 21.03 12.62 0.34
CA GLY A 370 21.84 13.66 -0.28
C GLY A 370 23.15 13.12 -0.85
N PHE A 371 23.88 12.30 -0.09
CA PHE A 371 25.08 11.62 -0.56
C PHE A 371 24.80 10.60 -1.68
N LEU A 372 23.66 9.90 -1.64
CA LEU A 372 23.21 9.06 -2.76
C LEU A 372 22.94 9.90 -4.03
N ALA A 373 22.28 11.05 -3.88
CA ALA A 373 22.02 11.99 -4.96
C ALA A 373 23.32 12.61 -5.52
N GLN A 374 24.28 12.97 -4.67
CA GLN A 374 25.62 13.38 -5.10
C GLN A 374 26.33 12.28 -5.91
N ARG A 375 26.24 11.01 -5.47
CA ARG A 375 26.77 9.84 -6.21
C ARG A 375 26.00 9.52 -7.51
N ARG A 376 24.77 10.01 -7.67
CA ARG A 376 23.99 9.95 -8.92
C ARG A 376 24.40 11.10 -9.85
N LEU A 377 24.48 12.33 -9.34
CA LEU A 377 24.95 13.51 -10.06
C LEU A 377 26.38 13.35 -10.59
N ALA A 378 27.33 12.90 -9.77
CA ALA A 378 28.74 12.71 -10.15
C ALA A 378 28.99 11.66 -11.27
N ARG A 379 27.93 10.99 -11.77
CA ARG A 379 27.98 10.10 -12.94
C ARG A 379 26.97 10.45 -14.04
N GLY A 380 26.47 11.69 -14.08
CA GLY A 380 25.60 12.20 -15.16
C GLY A 380 24.09 11.94 -14.99
N VAL A 381 23.62 11.46 -13.83
CA VAL A 381 22.17 11.25 -13.63
C VAL A 381 21.47 12.58 -13.41
N ARG A 382 20.45 12.89 -14.24
CA ARG A 382 19.50 13.98 -13.99
C ARG A 382 18.62 13.63 -12.78
N LEU A 383 18.76 14.38 -11.70
CA LEU A 383 18.11 14.09 -10.42
C LEU A 383 16.59 14.37 -10.45
N ASN A 384 15.82 13.55 -9.73
CA ASN A 384 14.40 13.78 -9.49
C ASN A 384 14.14 14.74 -8.30
N HIS A 385 12.88 14.97 -7.97
CA HIS A 385 12.48 15.92 -6.92
C HIS A 385 13.10 15.58 -5.55
N ALA A 386 12.98 14.32 -5.11
CA ALA A 386 13.46 13.89 -3.79
C ALA A 386 15.00 13.91 -3.72
N GLU A 387 15.68 13.55 -4.80
CA GLU A 387 17.13 13.57 -4.90
C GLU A 387 17.71 15.00 -4.90
N ALA A 388 17.13 15.90 -5.71
CA ALA A 388 17.53 17.31 -5.74
C ALA A 388 17.29 17.98 -4.39
N THR A 389 16.14 17.70 -3.75
CA THR A 389 15.79 18.21 -2.42
C THR A 389 16.78 17.71 -1.37
N ALA A 390 17.10 16.42 -1.35
CA ALA A 390 18.02 15.85 -0.38
C ALA A 390 19.47 16.32 -0.57
N LEU A 391 19.94 16.46 -1.81
CA LEU A 391 21.28 16.99 -2.11
C LEU A 391 21.42 18.42 -1.59
N ILE A 392 20.51 19.32 -1.98
CA ILE A 392 20.56 20.72 -1.56
C ILE A 392 20.40 20.80 -0.02
N SER A 393 19.50 20.02 0.56
CA SER A 393 19.28 20.00 2.02
C SER A 393 20.48 19.47 2.81
N SER A 394 21.22 18.48 2.29
CA SER A 394 22.43 17.95 2.93
C SER A 394 23.56 18.96 2.85
N ASN A 395 23.80 19.55 1.67
CA ASN A 395 24.89 20.52 1.49
C ASN A 395 24.66 21.80 2.30
N LEU A 396 23.40 22.26 2.41
CA LEU A 396 23.06 23.37 3.30
C LEU A 396 23.33 23.03 4.77
N GLN A 397 23.06 21.80 5.21
CA GLN A 397 23.38 21.38 6.59
C GLN A 397 24.89 21.34 6.87
N GLU A 398 25.71 20.88 5.91
CA GLU A 398 27.18 20.94 6.04
C GLU A 398 27.68 22.40 6.09
N LEU A 399 27.19 23.27 5.20
CA LEU A 399 27.58 24.69 5.19
C LEU A 399 27.09 25.47 6.44
N ILE A 400 25.98 25.05 7.06
CA ILE A 400 25.57 25.52 8.40
C ILE A 400 26.54 25.02 9.47
N ARG A 401 26.92 23.74 9.41
CA ARG A 401 27.83 23.08 10.35
C ARG A 401 29.23 23.70 10.31
N ASP A 402 29.71 24.17 9.16
CA ASP A 402 30.96 24.92 9.03
C ASP A 402 30.94 26.28 9.77
N GLY A 403 29.76 26.87 9.95
CA GLY A 403 29.58 28.13 10.69
C GLY A 403 30.09 29.40 9.98
N ASN A 404 30.51 29.28 8.72
CA ASN A 404 31.10 30.37 7.93
C ASN A 404 30.06 31.22 7.15
N HIS A 405 28.78 30.85 7.20
CA HIS A 405 27.71 31.46 6.40
C HIS A 405 26.52 31.90 7.26
N SER A 406 25.91 33.02 6.91
CA SER A 406 24.61 33.44 7.46
C SER A 406 23.45 32.74 6.74
N VAL A 407 22.26 32.82 7.32
CA VAL A 407 21.00 32.37 6.68
C VAL A 407 20.85 32.99 5.29
N ALA A 408 21.14 34.28 5.11
CA ALA A 408 20.97 34.98 3.84
C ALA A 408 21.97 34.52 2.75
N ASP A 409 23.19 34.15 3.15
CA ASP A 409 24.18 33.56 2.25
C ASP A 409 23.69 32.19 1.77
N LEU A 410 23.18 31.36 2.69
CA LEU A 410 22.69 30.01 2.39
C LEU A 410 21.42 30.01 1.53
N MET A 411 20.49 30.95 1.77
CA MET A 411 19.33 31.23 0.91
C MET A 411 19.72 31.57 -0.53
N SER A 412 20.92 32.12 -0.72
CA SER A 412 21.48 32.49 -2.04
C SER A 412 22.26 31.32 -2.66
N ILE A 413 23.14 30.68 -1.88
CA ILE A 413 23.95 29.52 -2.27
C ILE A 413 23.09 28.35 -2.73
N GLY A 414 22.00 28.04 -2.02
CA GLY A 414 21.10 26.93 -2.37
C GLY A 414 20.47 27.03 -3.77
N LYS A 415 20.35 28.24 -4.33
CA LYS A 415 19.85 28.46 -5.71
C LYS A 415 20.88 28.21 -6.80
N THR A 416 22.15 28.11 -6.40
CA THR A 416 23.27 27.95 -7.32
C THR A 416 23.71 26.51 -7.49
N MET A 417 23.42 25.60 -6.54
CA MET A 417 23.94 24.22 -6.58
C MET A 417 23.52 23.44 -7.83
N LEU A 418 22.21 23.39 -8.13
CA LEU A 418 21.67 22.60 -9.23
C LEU A 418 21.02 23.48 -10.31
N GLY A 419 21.41 23.25 -11.57
CA GLY A 419 20.80 23.87 -12.74
C GLY A 419 19.83 22.94 -13.49
N ARG A 420 19.05 23.48 -14.43
CA ARG A 420 18.04 22.77 -15.23
C ARG A 420 18.58 21.54 -15.98
N ARG A 421 19.87 21.51 -16.37
CA ARG A 421 20.52 20.32 -16.95
C ARG A 421 20.59 19.14 -15.98
N HIS A 422 20.74 19.43 -14.69
CA HIS A 422 21.12 18.49 -13.64
C HIS A 422 19.94 17.80 -12.97
N VAL A 423 18.72 18.19 -13.32
CA VAL A 423 17.46 17.67 -12.78
C VAL A 423 16.50 17.26 -13.91
N LEU A 424 15.51 16.43 -13.60
CA LEU A 424 14.39 16.15 -14.51
C LEU A 424 13.52 17.42 -14.68
N PRO A 425 12.85 17.63 -15.83
CA PRO A 425 12.11 18.88 -16.08
C PRO A 425 11.03 19.19 -15.04
N SER A 426 10.36 18.14 -14.54
CA SER A 426 9.36 18.20 -13.47
C SER A 426 9.88 18.76 -12.13
N VAL A 427 11.20 18.79 -11.90
CA VAL A 427 11.77 19.36 -10.67
C VAL A 427 11.66 20.87 -10.65
N VAL A 428 11.71 21.55 -11.80
CA VAL A 428 11.62 23.02 -11.88
C VAL A 428 10.24 23.55 -11.44
N SER A 429 9.18 22.78 -11.66
CA SER A 429 7.80 23.12 -11.26
C SER A 429 7.36 22.53 -9.93
N SER A 430 7.97 21.42 -9.47
CA SER A 430 7.65 20.81 -8.18
C SER A 430 8.51 21.33 -7.02
N LEU A 431 9.78 21.63 -7.26
CA LEU A 431 10.71 22.17 -6.25
C LEU A 431 10.77 23.70 -6.37
N VAL A 432 9.67 24.37 -6.02
CA VAL A 432 9.58 25.84 -6.01
C VAL A 432 10.08 26.47 -4.71
N GLU A 433 10.18 25.70 -3.63
CA GLU A 433 10.72 26.11 -2.34
C GLU A 433 11.34 24.89 -1.64
N LEU A 434 12.41 25.11 -0.89
CA LEU A 434 13.08 24.11 -0.06
C LEU A 434 13.42 24.74 1.29
N GLN A 435 13.17 24.02 2.39
CA GLN A 435 13.34 24.52 3.76
C GLN A 435 14.22 23.57 4.58
N VAL A 436 15.27 24.09 5.21
CA VAL A 436 16.08 23.34 6.19
C VAL A 436 16.29 24.11 7.48
N GLU A 437 16.30 23.38 8.58
CA GLU A 437 16.85 23.85 9.86
C GLU A 437 18.10 23.06 10.21
N GLY A 438 19.12 23.78 10.68
CA GLY A 438 20.39 23.27 11.19
C GLY A 438 20.94 24.18 12.29
N THR A 439 21.90 23.66 13.06
CA THR A 439 22.49 24.38 14.20
C THR A 439 23.72 25.19 13.76
N PHE A 440 23.51 26.50 13.58
CA PHE A 440 24.56 27.50 13.42
C PHE A 440 25.30 27.70 14.76
N THR A 441 26.43 28.43 14.70
CA THR A 441 27.20 28.86 15.89
C THR A 441 26.40 29.68 16.90
N THR A 442 25.28 30.28 16.49
CA THR A 442 24.35 31.06 17.33
C THR A 442 23.05 30.32 17.72
N GLY A 443 22.85 29.07 17.29
CA GLY A 443 21.64 28.29 17.55
C GLY A 443 21.00 27.70 16.28
N THR A 444 19.81 27.12 16.41
CA THR A 444 19.06 26.58 15.25
C THR A 444 18.30 27.70 14.53
N TYR A 445 18.42 27.76 13.21
CA TYR A 445 17.69 28.70 12.35
C TYR A 445 17.20 28.04 11.06
N LEU A 446 16.08 28.55 10.54
CA LEU A 446 15.50 28.19 9.26
C LEU A 446 16.22 28.88 8.10
N VAL A 447 16.52 28.10 7.05
CA VAL A 447 16.96 28.57 5.73
C VAL A 447 15.91 28.16 4.71
N THR A 448 15.33 29.13 4.01
CA THR A 448 14.33 28.89 2.95
C THR A 448 14.88 29.29 1.57
N VAL A 449 15.07 28.32 0.69
CA VAL A 449 15.55 28.53 -0.67
C VAL A 449 14.36 28.57 -1.63
N HIS A 450 13.87 29.78 -1.94
CA HIS A 450 12.84 29.96 -2.96
C HIS A 450 13.42 29.80 -4.37
N HIS A 451 12.83 28.94 -5.19
CA HIS A 451 13.29 28.48 -6.50
C HIS A 451 14.76 27.99 -6.51
N PRO A 452 15.06 26.82 -5.92
CA PRO A 452 16.42 26.27 -5.87
C PRO A 452 17.03 25.97 -7.25
N ILE A 453 16.22 25.67 -8.27
CA ILE A 453 16.67 25.44 -9.64
C ILE A 453 16.53 26.74 -10.47
N SER A 454 17.43 27.71 -10.26
CA SER A 454 17.33 29.05 -10.88
C SER A 454 18.30 29.32 -12.03
N THR A 455 19.07 28.32 -12.49
CA THR A 455 20.09 28.46 -13.54
C THR A 455 20.10 27.24 -14.48
N ASP A 456 20.86 27.26 -15.56
CA ASP A 456 21.00 26.11 -16.47
C ASP A 456 22.07 25.12 -16.02
N ASP A 457 23.26 25.61 -15.71
CA ASP A 457 24.43 24.80 -15.36
C ASP A 457 24.64 24.62 -13.84
N GLY A 458 24.08 25.48 -13.00
CA GLY A 458 24.34 25.45 -11.55
C GLY A 458 25.82 25.64 -11.20
N ASP A 459 26.24 25.00 -10.12
CA ASP A 459 27.58 25.03 -9.56
C ASP A 459 27.86 23.65 -8.93
N LEU A 460 28.49 22.79 -9.72
CA LEU A 460 28.69 21.40 -9.33
C LEU A 460 29.77 21.21 -8.26
N GLU A 461 30.64 22.21 -8.03
CA GLU A 461 31.55 22.21 -6.89
C GLU A 461 30.76 22.41 -5.59
N LYS A 462 29.80 23.36 -5.58
CA LYS A 462 28.85 23.51 -4.46
C LYS A 462 27.85 22.36 -4.35
N ALA A 463 27.47 21.70 -5.45
CA ALA A 463 26.58 20.53 -5.43
C ALA A 463 27.26 19.27 -4.87
N LEU A 464 28.58 19.14 -5.04
CA LEU A 464 29.38 18.01 -4.54
C LEU A 464 30.20 18.38 -3.28
N TYR A 465 29.89 19.51 -2.64
CA TYR A 465 30.51 19.92 -1.39
C TYR A 465 30.44 18.83 -0.30
N GLY A 466 31.49 18.68 0.48
CA GLY A 466 31.64 17.64 1.52
C GLY A 466 31.76 16.19 1.01
N SER A 467 31.42 15.90 -0.26
CA SER A 467 31.30 14.52 -0.75
C SER A 467 32.62 13.83 -1.13
N PHE A 468 33.66 14.62 -1.41
CA PHE A 468 34.93 14.18 -2.01
C PHE A 468 34.80 13.43 -3.35
N LEU A 469 33.65 13.55 -4.04
CA LEU A 469 33.43 12.99 -5.37
C LEU A 469 34.04 13.90 -6.47
N PRO A 470 34.50 13.33 -7.60
CA PRO A 470 34.94 14.12 -8.74
C PRO A 470 33.78 14.89 -9.36
N ILE A 471 34.03 16.13 -9.77
CA ILE A 471 33.08 16.94 -10.54
C ILE A 471 32.94 16.31 -11.94
N PRO A 472 31.71 15.97 -12.39
CA PRO A 472 31.50 15.40 -13.71
C PRO A 472 31.73 16.44 -14.82
N PRO A 473 32.17 16.03 -16.02
CA PRO A 473 32.25 16.91 -17.18
C PRO A 473 30.84 17.38 -17.60
N LYS A 474 30.73 18.59 -18.17
CA LYS A 474 29.43 19.19 -18.54
C LYS A 474 28.68 18.34 -19.58
N GLU A 475 29.43 17.66 -20.43
CA GLU A 475 28.97 16.73 -21.47
C GLU A 475 28.30 15.47 -20.90
N ALA A 476 28.42 15.20 -19.59
CA ALA A 476 27.70 14.12 -18.91
C ALA A 476 26.19 14.41 -18.75
N PHE A 477 25.74 15.65 -18.99
CA PHE A 477 24.34 16.06 -18.94
C PHE A 477 23.90 16.61 -20.30
N PRO A 478 22.73 16.19 -20.82
CA PRO A 478 22.25 16.69 -22.11
C PRO A 478 21.95 18.19 -22.09
N ASP A 479 21.94 18.79 -23.27
CA ASP A 479 21.42 20.15 -23.44
C ASP A 479 19.91 20.21 -23.18
N ILE A 480 19.41 21.42 -22.94
CA ILE A 480 18.01 21.70 -22.58
C ILE A 480 17.18 21.87 -23.85
N ASP A 481 16.17 21.03 -24.06
CA ASP A 481 15.06 21.36 -24.97
C ASP A 481 14.08 22.28 -24.23
N PRO A 482 13.81 23.51 -24.70
CA PRO A 482 12.79 24.38 -24.11
C PRO A 482 11.39 23.73 -24.02
N LYS A 483 11.07 22.79 -24.91
CA LYS A 483 9.78 22.08 -24.95
C LYS A 483 9.54 21.17 -23.73
N ASP A 484 10.59 20.78 -23.00
CA ASP A 484 10.47 20.01 -21.76
C ASP A 484 9.83 20.85 -20.63
N TYR A 485 9.85 22.18 -20.74
CA TYR A 485 9.49 23.14 -19.70
C TYR A 485 8.22 23.95 -20.04
N GLU A 486 7.48 23.54 -21.06
CA GLU A 486 6.17 24.11 -21.38
C GLU A 486 5.21 23.92 -20.19
N PRO A 487 4.48 24.96 -19.73
CA PRO A 487 3.65 24.88 -18.52
C PRO A 487 2.64 23.74 -18.52
N GLU A 488 2.08 23.43 -19.70
CA GLU A 488 1.06 22.38 -19.89
C GLU A 488 1.63 20.96 -19.69
N LYS A 489 2.95 20.76 -19.85
CA LYS A 489 3.64 19.48 -19.59
C LYS A 489 4.09 19.30 -18.14
N MET A 490 3.98 20.33 -17.31
CA MET A 490 4.36 20.22 -15.90
C MET A 490 3.41 19.27 -15.15
N PRO A 491 3.86 18.57 -14.09
CA PRO A 491 2.98 17.74 -13.30
C PRO A 491 1.95 18.61 -12.56
N GLY A 492 0.67 18.26 -12.63
CA GLY A 492 -0.38 19.06 -11.96
C GLY A 492 -0.69 20.40 -12.62
N ALA A 493 -0.31 20.59 -13.88
CA ALA A 493 -0.58 21.82 -14.64
C ALA A 493 -2.08 22.18 -14.64
N VAL A 494 -2.39 23.47 -14.55
CA VAL A 494 -3.76 24.01 -14.62
C VAL A 494 -3.87 24.91 -15.85
N ILE A 495 -4.89 24.69 -16.68
CA ILE A 495 -5.22 25.55 -17.82
C ILE A 495 -6.58 26.20 -17.54
N THR A 496 -6.57 27.51 -17.41
CA THR A 496 -7.76 28.35 -17.21
C THR A 496 -8.46 28.66 -18.54
N VAL A 497 -9.77 28.92 -18.48
CA VAL A 497 -10.53 29.40 -19.64
C VAL A 497 -10.03 30.79 -20.06
N LYS A 498 -9.59 30.93 -21.31
CA LYS A 498 -8.84 32.09 -21.81
C LYS A 498 -9.73 33.32 -22.00
N ASN A 499 -9.21 34.49 -21.61
CA ASN A 499 -9.85 35.81 -21.73
C ASN A 499 -11.15 35.99 -20.91
N GLU A 500 -11.39 35.14 -19.93
CA GLU A 500 -12.54 35.24 -19.03
C GLU A 500 -12.12 35.80 -17.66
N ARG A 501 -12.99 36.58 -17.03
CA ARG A 501 -12.74 37.21 -15.72
C ARG A 501 -13.82 36.81 -14.73
N VAL A 502 -13.42 36.35 -13.55
CA VAL A 502 -14.35 35.98 -12.49
C VAL A 502 -14.90 37.25 -11.84
N VAL A 503 -16.22 37.45 -11.91
CA VAL A 503 -16.94 38.54 -11.28
C VAL A 503 -17.27 38.16 -9.85
N LEU A 504 -16.92 39.01 -8.88
CA LEU A 504 -17.14 38.76 -7.46
C LEU A 504 -18.41 39.48 -6.96
N ASN A 505 -19.11 38.86 -6.02
CA ASN A 505 -20.26 39.44 -5.31
C ASN A 505 -21.32 40.00 -6.28
N GLU A 506 -21.64 39.28 -7.35
CA GLU A 506 -22.57 39.72 -8.39
C GLU A 506 -23.97 40.02 -7.83
N GLY A 507 -24.71 40.92 -8.47
CA GLY A 507 -26.05 41.35 -8.03
C GLY A 507 -26.12 42.18 -6.74
N ARG A 508 -25.10 42.15 -5.88
CA ARG A 508 -25.09 42.87 -4.59
C ARG A 508 -24.86 44.38 -4.73
N ARG A 509 -25.54 45.16 -3.88
CA ARG A 509 -25.44 46.63 -3.83
C ARG A 509 -24.03 47.08 -3.44
N ARG A 510 -23.59 48.19 -4.01
CA ARG A 510 -22.24 48.74 -3.86
C ARG A 510 -22.26 50.23 -3.56
N ILE A 511 -21.26 50.67 -2.80
CA ILE A 511 -21.05 52.06 -2.38
C ILE A 511 -19.57 52.41 -2.45
N LYS A 512 -19.25 53.70 -2.53
CA LYS A 512 -17.87 54.19 -2.36
C LYS A 512 -17.75 55.04 -1.10
N VAL A 513 -16.72 54.76 -0.31
CA VAL A 513 -16.47 55.40 0.98
C VAL A 513 -15.03 55.89 1.02
N LYS A 514 -14.83 57.17 1.31
CA LYS A 514 -13.51 57.76 1.57
C LYS A 514 -13.14 57.55 3.03
N VAL A 515 -12.02 56.87 3.27
CA VAL A 515 -11.56 56.46 4.59
C VAL A 515 -10.20 57.08 4.87
N MET A 516 -10.08 57.77 6.00
CA MET A 516 -8.85 58.39 6.50
C MET A 516 -8.41 57.72 7.80
N SER A 517 -7.17 57.26 7.86
CA SER A 517 -6.54 56.81 9.12
C SER A 517 -5.98 58.01 9.88
N LYS A 518 -6.38 58.18 11.14
CA LYS A 518 -5.68 59.08 12.09
C LYS A 518 -4.86 58.34 13.13
N GLY A 519 -4.86 57.02 13.10
CA GLY A 519 -4.08 56.19 14.01
C GLY A 519 -2.58 56.42 13.82
N ASP A 520 -1.84 56.34 14.92
CA ASP A 520 -0.38 56.35 14.99
C ASP A 520 0.26 55.02 14.51
N ARG A 521 -0.57 54.01 14.21
CA ARG A 521 -0.18 52.66 13.79
C ARG A 521 -0.96 52.23 12.54
N PRO A 522 -0.41 51.33 11.71
CA PRO A 522 -1.11 50.80 10.55
C PRO A 522 -2.36 50.01 10.92
N ILE A 523 -3.42 50.17 10.12
CA ILE A 523 -4.70 49.50 10.26
C ILE A 523 -4.96 48.70 8.98
N GLN A 524 -5.36 47.43 9.11
CA GLN A 524 -5.55 46.54 7.96
C GLN A 524 -6.87 45.77 8.11
N VAL A 525 -7.75 45.91 7.12
CA VAL A 525 -9.15 45.45 7.16
C VAL A 525 -9.33 44.33 6.14
N GLY A 526 -9.71 43.13 6.61
CA GLY A 526 -9.97 41.96 5.77
C GLY A 526 -11.27 42.04 4.98
N SER A 527 -11.30 41.40 3.81
CA SER A 527 -12.43 41.34 2.86
C SER A 527 -13.80 41.22 3.52
N HIS A 528 -13.95 40.24 4.41
CA HIS A 528 -15.22 39.88 5.05
C HIS A 528 -15.50 40.60 6.38
N PHE A 529 -14.68 41.56 6.78
CA PHE A 529 -14.90 42.31 8.03
C PHE A 529 -16.03 43.33 7.85
N HIS A 530 -17.04 43.31 8.75
CA HIS A 530 -18.15 44.27 8.77
C HIS A 530 -17.62 45.69 8.89
N PHE A 531 -17.77 46.50 7.84
CA PHE A 531 -16.94 47.71 7.69
C PHE A 531 -17.24 48.78 8.74
N ILE A 532 -18.48 48.85 9.22
CA ILE A 532 -18.92 49.70 10.33
C ILE A 532 -18.20 49.40 11.66
N GLU A 533 -17.82 48.14 11.90
CA GLU A 533 -17.15 47.67 13.12
C GLU A 533 -15.63 47.94 13.14
N THR A 534 -15.08 48.60 12.10
CA THR A 534 -13.62 48.78 11.97
C THR A 534 -13.03 49.74 13.01
N ASN A 535 -11.72 49.69 13.22
CA ASN A 535 -10.97 50.45 14.23
C ASN A 535 -11.45 51.92 14.38
N PRO A 536 -11.59 52.45 15.62
CA PRO A 536 -12.14 53.79 15.88
C PRO A 536 -11.37 54.93 15.20
N GLU A 537 -10.07 54.77 14.94
CA GLU A 537 -9.21 55.78 14.30
C GLU A 537 -9.39 55.89 12.77
N LEU A 538 -10.22 55.02 12.17
CA LEU A 538 -10.65 55.19 10.78
C LEU A 538 -11.84 56.17 10.72
N HIS A 539 -11.59 57.35 10.17
CA HIS A 539 -12.58 58.40 9.88
C HIS A 539 -13.27 58.13 8.53
N PHE A 540 -14.58 57.86 8.57
CA PHE A 540 -15.45 57.72 7.39
C PHE A 540 -16.93 57.76 7.79
N ASP A 541 -17.84 57.70 6.80
CA ASP A 541 -19.27 57.55 7.07
C ASP A 541 -19.63 56.10 7.44
N ARG A 542 -19.59 55.83 8.74
CA ARG A 542 -19.99 54.55 9.33
C ARG A 542 -21.45 54.14 9.06
N ILE A 543 -22.37 55.08 8.89
CA ILE A 543 -23.79 54.74 8.63
C ILE A 543 -24.00 54.41 7.15
N LYS A 544 -23.31 55.13 6.24
CA LYS A 544 -23.22 54.73 4.82
C LYS A 544 -22.66 53.30 4.67
N ALA A 545 -21.72 52.91 5.53
CA ALA A 545 -21.10 51.58 5.56
C ALA A 545 -21.86 50.50 6.37
N TYR A 546 -23.06 50.79 6.91
CA TYR A 546 -23.82 49.82 7.71
C TYR A 546 -24.38 48.67 6.84
N GLY A 547 -24.00 47.43 7.15
CA GLY A 547 -24.37 46.25 6.35
C GLY A 547 -23.46 46.00 5.14
N TYR A 548 -22.29 46.63 5.08
CA TYR A 548 -21.31 46.48 4.00
C TYR A 548 -19.97 45.91 4.47
N ARG A 549 -19.28 45.22 3.56
CA ARG A 549 -17.90 44.73 3.67
C ARG A 549 -17.07 45.19 2.46
N LEU A 550 -15.76 44.92 2.41
CA LEU A 550 -14.93 45.31 1.26
C LEU A 550 -15.29 44.49 0.00
N ASP A 551 -15.37 45.14 -1.16
CA ASP A 551 -15.53 44.49 -2.47
C ASP A 551 -14.16 44.14 -3.07
N ILE A 552 -13.52 43.14 -2.47
CA ILE A 552 -12.18 42.62 -2.84
C ILE A 552 -12.21 41.08 -2.74
N PRO A 553 -11.25 40.36 -3.34
CA PRO A 553 -11.23 38.90 -3.27
C PRO A 553 -11.22 38.36 -1.83
N ALA A 554 -11.91 37.25 -1.61
CA ALA A 554 -11.93 36.58 -0.31
C ALA A 554 -10.50 36.30 0.21
N GLY A 555 -10.34 36.28 1.53
CA GLY A 555 -9.03 36.17 2.16
C GLY A 555 -8.13 37.41 2.09
N THR A 556 -8.35 38.37 1.18
CA THR A 556 -7.49 39.58 1.04
C THR A 556 -7.88 40.70 2.02
N SER A 557 -7.12 41.81 2.02
CA SER A 557 -7.32 42.95 2.92
C SER A 557 -6.86 44.28 2.30
N VAL A 558 -7.45 45.39 2.74
CA VAL A 558 -6.96 46.77 2.46
C VAL A 558 -6.20 47.29 3.67
N ARG A 559 -5.05 47.92 3.42
CA ARG A 559 -4.15 48.47 4.43
C ARG A 559 -4.10 50.00 4.39
N PHE A 560 -4.10 50.62 5.56
CA PHE A 560 -3.98 52.05 5.80
C PHE A 560 -2.81 52.29 6.75
N GLU A 561 -1.79 53.02 6.30
CA GLU A 561 -0.71 53.53 7.15
C GLU A 561 -1.18 54.74 7.99
N PRO A 562 -0.41 55.20 8.99
CA PRO A 562 -0.70 56.43 9.71
C PRO A 562 -0.88 57.63 8.78
N GLY A 563 -2.04 58.30 8.84
CA GLY A 563 -2.38 59.43 7.98
C GLY A 563 -2.88 59.08 6.57
N ASP A 564 -2.91 57.80 6.17
CA ASP A 564 -3.40 57.40 4.84
C ASP A 564 -4.85 57.85 4.61
N THR A 565 -5.16 58.26 3.38
CA THR A 565 -6.55 58.47 2.94
C THR A 565 -6.80 57.74 1.64
N LYS A 566 -7.73 56.78 1.64
CA LYS A 566 -8.03 55.91 0.49
C LYS A 566 -9.54 55.82 0.30
N THR A 567 -10.00 55.84 -0.95
CA THR A 567 -11.40 55.53 -1.29
C THR A 567 -11.52 54.03 -1.54
N VAL A 568 -12.41 53.36 -0.82
CA VAL A 568 -12.69 51.93 -0.98
C VAL A 568 -14.08 51.71 -1.58
N THR A 569 -14.21 50.68 -2.40
CA THR A 569 -15.52 50.14 -2.79
C THR A 569 -15.95 49.14 -1.71
N LEU A 570 -17.18 49.29 -1.22
CA LEU A 570 -17.80 48.33 -0.32
C LEU A 570 -19.00 47.67 -1.02
N VAL A 571 -19.26 46.41 -0.67
CA VAL A 571 -20.39 45.60 -1.15
C VAL A 571 -21.24 45.12 0.02
N GLU A 572 -22.54 45.06 -0.18
CA GLU A 572 -23.50 44.61 0.83
C GLU A 572 -23.23 43.15 1.24
N ILE A 573 -23.39 42.82 2.53
CA ILE A 573 -23.25 41.44 3.02
C ILE A 573 -24.36 40.53 2.48
N GLY A 574 -24.06 39.25 2.34
CA GLY A 574 -25.00 38.23 1.86
C GLY A 574 -25.89 37.64 2.96
N GLY A 575 -26.65 36.61 2.61
CA GLY A 575 -27.41 35.78 3.57
C GLY A 575 -28.48 36.56 4.35
N ASN A 576 -28.59 36.27 5.64
CA ASN A 576 -29.57 36.89 6.55
C ASN A 576 -29.26 38.36 6.91
N LYS A 577 -28.20 38.96 6.32
CA LYS A 577 -27.77 40.36 6.53
C LYS A 577 -27.75 40.77 8.01
N THR A 578 -27.09 39.96 8.82
CA THR A 578 -27.00 40.11 10.27
C THR A 578 -25.55 40.30 10.69
N ILE A 579 -25.26 41.42 11.34
CA ILE A 579 -23.92 41.76 11.84
C ILE A 579 -23.72 41.11 13.20
N CYS A 580 -22.59 40.45 13.40
CA CYS A 580 -22.13 39.95 14.69
C CYS A 580 -20.63 40.20 14.86
N GLY A 581 -20.14 40.12 16.10
CA GLY A 581 -18.74 40.29 16.43
C GLY A 581 -18.22 41.73 16.32
N GLY A 582 -16.94 41.86 16.00
CA GLY A 582 -16.30 43.16 15.79
C GLY A 582 -16.15 43.94 17.11
N ASN A 583 -16.74 45.13 17.18
CA ASN A 583 -16.78 45.98 18.38
C ASN A 583 -18.20 46.06 18.99
N PHE A 584 -19.13 45.18 18.57
CA PHE A 584 -20.53 45.13 19.00
C PHE A 584 -21.34 46.45 18.79
N LEU A 585 -20.90 47.29 17.86
CA LEU A 585 -21.50 48.61 17.62
C LEU A 585 -22.88 48.51 16.95
N ALA A 586 -23.00 47.64 15.94
CA ALA A 586 -24.12 47.58 15.01
C ALA A 586 -24.79 46.20 14.94
N SER A 587 -24.48 45.31 15.89
CA SER A 587 -24.89 43.89 15.87
C SER A 587 -26.40 43.66 15.77
N GLY A 588 -26.79 42.52 15.22
CA GLY A 588 -28.16 42.16 14.84
C GLY A 588 -28.44 42.39 13.36
N LEU A 589 -29.71 42.22 12.97
CA LEU A 589 -30.19 42.45 11.60
C LEU A 589 -29.87 43.88 11.14
N VAL A 590 -29.46 44.03 9.88
CA VAL A 590 -29.25 45.33 9.22
C VAL A 590 -30.60 46.00 8.97
N ASP A 591 -30.93 47.00 9.79
CA ASP A 591 -32.13 47.81 9.67
C ASP A 591 -31.79 49.29 9.86
N LEU A 592 -32.03 50.11 8.82
CA LEU A 592 -31.76 51.54 8.83
C LEU A 592 -32.56 52.32 9.89
N SER A 593 -33.65 51.77 10.43
CA SER A 593 -34.37 52.37 11.58
C SER A 593 -33.47 52.54 12.81
N ARG A 594 -32.40 51.73 12.91
CA ARG A 594 -31.43 51.71 14.01
C ARG A 594 -30.29 52.71 13.85
N ALA A 595 -30.22 53.48 12.76
CA ALA A 595 -29.11 54.40 12.52
C ALA A 595 -28.89 55.38 13.69
N ASP A 596 -29.96 55.98 14.22
CA ASP A 596 -29.93 56.88 15.38
C ASP A 596 -29.52 56.20 16.70
N GLU A 597 -29.67 54.87 16.81
CA GLU A 597 -29.18 54.07 17.93
C GLU A 597 -27.66 53.88 17.80
N ILE A 598 -27.23 53.48 16.60
CA ILE A 598 -25.84 53.18 16.28
C ILE A 598 -24.96 54.44 16.33
N VAL A 599 -25.42 55.60 15.84
CA VAL A 599 -24.69 56.87 15.97
C VAL A 599 -24.44 57.23 17.45
N LYS A 600 -25.41 57.01 18.34
CA LYS A 600 -25.24 57.27 19.78
C LYS A 600 -24.21 56.32 20.42
N ARG A 601 -24.21 55.04 20.02
CA ARG A 601 -23.17 54.07 20.43
C ARG A 601 -21.78 54.49 19.92
N LEU A 602 -21.66 54.83 18.64
CA LEU A 602 -20.40 55.30 18.02
C LEU A 602 -19.83 56.51 18.76
N GLN A 603 -20.68 57.47 19.14
CA GLN A 603 -20.28 58.65 19.92
C GLN A 603 -19.87 58.30 21.37
N ALA A 604 -20.58 57.38 22.03
CA ALA A 604 -20.28 56.96 23.40
C ALA A 604 -18.96 56.17 23.50
N GLU A 605 -18.71 55.27 22.54
CA GLU A 605 -17.52 54.43 22.47
C GLU A 605 -16.33 55.11 21.73
N GLY A 606 -16.47 56.37 21.32
CA GLY A 606 -15.39 57.17 20.73
C GLY A 606 -14.99 56.83 19.29
N PHE A 607 -15.84 56.13 18.53
CA PHE A 607 -15.55 55.74 17.14
C PHE A 607 -15.73 56.91 16.17
N ALA A 608 -14.73 57.17 15.33
CA ALA A 608 -14.77 58.25 14.37
C ALA A 608 -15.85 58.04 13.29
N HIS A 609 -16.86 58.92 13.29
CA HIS A 609 -17.88 59.01 12.26
C HIS A 609 -17.84 60.40 11.61
N VAL A 610 -17.81 60.44 10.28
CA VAL A 610 -17.87 61.66 9.48
C VAL A 610 -18.95 61.47 8.42
N PRO A 611 -20.12 62.15 8.51
CA PRO A 611 -21.15 62.05 7.49
C PRO A 611 -20.63 62.49 6.12
N ASP A 612 -20.91 61.69 5.08
CA ASP A 612 -20.60 62.04 3.69
C ASP A 612 -21.90 62.40 2.95
N PRO A 613 -22.17 63.69 2.67
CA PRO A 613 -23.40 64.11 2.00
C PRO A 613 -23.43 63.78 0.49
N THR A 614 -22.40 63.10 -0.05
CA THR A 614 -22.41 62.67 -1.45
C THR A 614 -23.27 61.43 -1.66
N ALA A 615 -24.35 61.60 -2.42
CA ALA A 615 -25.17 60.50 -2.90
C ALA A 615 -24.40 59.66 -3.94
N ASP A 616 -24.42 58.34 -3.81
CA ASP A 616 -23.82 57.41 -4.78
C ASP A 616 -24.71 57.33 -6.04
N SER A 617 -24.65 58.37 -6.87
CA SER A 617 -25.44 58.54 -8.10
C SER A 617 -24.85 57.85 -9.34
N SER A 618 -23.91 56.91 -9.13
CA SER A 618 -23.18 56.21 -10.18
C SER A 618 -23.35 54.69 -10.10
N LEU A 619 -23.55 54.03 -11.24
CA LEU A 619 -23.36 52.57 -11.32
C LEU A 619 -21.90 52.23 -10.98
N ILE A 620 -21.70 51.55 -9.84
CA ILE A 620 -20.39 51.03 -9.44
C ILE A 620 -20.29 49.61 -9.97
N GLU A 621 -19.42 49.40 -10.96
CA GLU A 621 -19.15 48.09 -11.54
C GLU A 621 -18.63 47.09 -10.47
N PRO A 622 -19.01 45.80 -10.56
CA PRO A 622 -18.46 44.77 -9.69
C PRO A 622 -16.95 44.61 -9.78
N PHE A 623 -16.31 44.33 -8.64
CA PHE A 623 -14.93 43.83 -8.68
C PHE A 623 -14.87 42.52 -9.49
N SER A 624 -13.87 42.43 -10.38
CA SER A 624 -13.56 41.21 -11.12
C SER A 624 -12.05 40.95 -11.13
N MET A 625 -11.65 39.69 -11.33
CA MET A 625 -10.25 39.27 -11.37
C MET A 625 -9.96 38.33 -12.53
N GLU A 626 -8.71 38.31 -12.99
CA GLU A 626 -8.25 37.33 -13.99
C GLU A 626 -8.39 35.90 -13.46
N ARG A 627 -8.78 34.98 -14.34
CA ARG A 627 -9.11 33.60 -13.96
C ARG A 627 -7.90 32.83 -13.43
N GLU A 628 -6.69 33.14 -13.92
CA GLU A 628 -5.41 32.62 -13.41
C GLU A 628 -5.10 33.08 -11.98
N ALA A 629 -5.55 34.30 -11.62
CA ALA A 629 -5.39 34.82 -10.26
C ALA A 629 -6.41 34.17 -9.31
N TYR A 630 -7.64 33.94 -9.78
CA TYR A 630 -8.66 33.21 -9.02
C TYR A 630 -8.20 31.77 -8.74
N ALA A 631 -7.82 31.03 -9.80
CA ALA A 631 -7.38 29.65 -9.68
C ALA A 631 -6.19 29.50 -8.72
N ARG A 632 -5.22 30.44 -8.76
CA ARG A 632 -4.08 30.45 -7.82
C ARG A 632 -4.51 30.64 -6.36
N MET A 633 -5.52 31.45 -6.09
CA MET A 633 -5.96 31.79 -4.74
C MET A 633 -6.90 30.75 -4.11
N PHE A 634 -7.83 30.21 -4.90
CA PHE A 634 -8.94 29.37 -4.40
C PHE A 634 -8.98 27.98 -5.03
N GLY A 635 -7.98 27.61 -5.83
CA GLY A 635 -8.06 26.47 -6.75
C GLY A 635 -8.96 26.76 -7.97
N PRO A 636 -8.82 25.98 -9.05
CA PRO A 636 -9.60 26.13 -10.29
C PRO A 636 -11.11 26.00 -10.10
N THR A 637 -11.87 26.40 -11.12
CA THR A 637 -13.34 26.45 -11.14
C THR A 637 -13.95 26.00 -12.48
N THR A 638 -15.28 25.92 -12.57
CA THR A 638 -16.10 25.40 -13.68
C THR A 638 -15.53 25.69 -15.07
N GLY A 639 -15.03 24.67 -15.76
CA GLY A 639 -14.44 24.76 -17.11
C GLY A 639 -12.90 24.82 -17.16
N ASP A 640 -12.21 25.05 -16.04
CA ASP A 640 -10.75 24.92 -15.96
C ASP A 640 -10.32 23.45 -16.10
N LEU A 641 -9.12 23.23 -16.67
CA LEU A 641 -8.50 21.91 -16.79
C LEU A 641 -7.37 21.73 -15.76
N ILE A 642 -7.20 20.51 -15.25
CA ILE A 642 -6.08 20.08 -14.40
C ILE A 642 -5.46 18.79 -14.95
N ARG A 643 -4.13 18.75 -15.09
CA ARG A 643 -3.38 17.55 -15.45
C ARG A 643 -3.17 16.65 -14.22
N LEU A 644 -3.47 15.35 -14.34
CA LEU A 644 -3.36 14.41 -13.21
C LEU A 644 -1.92 13.90 -13.05
N GLY A 645 -1.21 14.40 -12.03
CA GLY A 645 0.21 14.10 -11.84
C GLY A 645 1.01 14.49 -13.09
N SER A 646 1.95 13.63 -13.50
CA SER A 646 2.65 13.77 -14.79
C SER A 646 2.05 12.94 -15.93
N THR A 647 0.83 12.42 -15.78
CA THR A 647 0.10 11.71 -16.84
C THR A 647 -0.49 12.70 -17.85
N ASP A 648 -0.80 12.23 -19.07
CA ASP A 648 -1.53 13.02 -20.06
C ASP A 648 -3.06 13.02 -19.87
N LEU A 649 -3.55 12.59 -18.69
CA LEU A 649 -4.95 12.70 -18.32
C LEU A 649 -5.25 14.12 -17.82
N TRP A 650 -6.26 14.74 -18.40
CA TRP A 650 -6.73 16.08 -18.04
C TRP A 650 -8.18 15.98 -17.55
N ILE A 651 -8.43 16.48 -16.34
CA ILE A 651 -9.79 16.65 -15.83
C ILE A 651 -10.28 18.08 -16.05
N LYS A 652 -11.56 18.24 -16.33
CA LYS A 652 -12.27 19.53 -16.36
C LYS A 652 -13.19 19.64 -15.16
N ILE A 653 -13.19 20.79 -14.49
CA ILE A 653 -14.16 21.08 -13.43
C ILE A 653 -15.56 21.20 -14.06
N GLU A 654 -16.49 20.32 -13.67
CA GLU A 654 -17.84 20.22 -14.22
C GLU A 654 -18.79 21.27 -13.64
N GLU A 655 -18.63 21.56 -12.35
CA GLU A 655 -19.36 22.60 -11.60
C GLU A 655 -18.54 23.10 -10.40
N ASP A 656 -18.86 24.28 -9.89
CA ASP A 656 -18.33 24.87 -8.65
C ASP A 656 -19.52 25.34 -7.81
N HIS A 657 -19.58 24.86 -6.56
CA HIS A 657 -20.67 25.14 -5.63
C HIS A 657 -20.51 26.49 -4.92
N THR A 658 -19.37 27.17 -5.08
CA THR A 658 -19.10 28.45 -4.42
C THR A 658 -20.00 29.59 -4.90
N VAL A 659 -20.03 30.67 -4.12
CA VAL A 659 -20.52 31.99 -4.57
C VAL A 659 -19.31 32.91 -4.66
N TYR A 660 -18.96 33.35 -5.87
CA TYR A 660 -17.72 34.09 -6.10
C TYR A 660 -17.64 35.37 -5.26
N GLY A 661 -16.57 35.51 -4.49
CA GLY A 661 -16.33 36.57 -3.51
C GLY A 661 -16.76 36.25 -2.07
N ASP A 662 -17.45 35.13 -1.82
CA ASP A 662 -17.76 34.58 -0.48
C ASP A 662 -16.89 33.31 -0.17
N GLU A 663 -15.71 33.13 -0.78
CA GLU A 663 -14.92 31.90 -0.65
C GLU A 663 -14.39 31.65 0.78
N CYS A 664 -14.51 30.41 1.23
CA CYS A 664 -14.09 29.93 2.54
C CYS A 664 -12.57 29.86 2.61
N THR A 665 -11.91 30.85 3.21
CA THR A 665 -10.45 30.84 3.41
C THR A 665 -10.07 31.13 4.86
N PHE A 666 -9.17 30.32 5.43
CA PHE A 666 -8.71 30.42 6.80
C PHE A 666 -7.31 31.07 6.92
N GLY A 667 -7.08 31.83 7.99
CA GLY A 667 -5.82 32.49 8.30
C GLY A 667 -5.96 33.94 8.78
N GLY A 668 -4.84 34.57 9.13
CA GLY A 668 -4.80 35.95 9.63
C GLY A 668 -5.46 36.94 8.67
N GLY A 669 -6.52 37.61 9.13
CA GLY A 669 -7.28 38.58 8.33
C GLY A 669 -8.21 38.01 7.26
N LYS A 670 -8.24 36.68 7.05
CA LYS A 670 -9.03 36.04 5.97
C LYS A 670 -10.55 35.97 6.26
N THR A 671 -11.27 35.15 5.49
CA THR A 671 -12.74 35.01 5.50
C THR A 671 -13.29 34.30 6.75
N LEU A 672 -12.78 33.11 7.07
CA LEU A 672 -13.27 32.28 8.18
C LEU A 672 -12.80 32.83 9.52
N ARG A 673 -13.56 33.80 10.04
CA ARG A 673 -13.39 34.46 11.35
C ARG A 673 -14.77 34.82 11.92
N GLU A 674 -14.82 34.95 13.25
CA GLU A 674 -16.01 35.25 14.05
C GLU A 674 -16.83 36.42 13.47
N GLY A 675 -18.15 36.24 13.36
CA GLY A 675 -19.08 37.22 12.79
C GLY A 675 -19.04 37.33 11.27
N MET A 676 -17.99 36.82 10.62
CA MET A 676 -17.67 37.02 9.21
C MET A 676 -18.03 35.74 8.42
N GLY A 677 -17.04 34.95 7.98
CA GLY A 677 -17.28 33.62 7.41
C GLY A 677 -17.50 32.50 8.46
N GLN A 678 -17.24 32.76 9.74
CA GLN A 678 -17.59 31.87 10.84
C GLN A 678 -18.82 32.44 11.58
N ALA A 679 -19.88 31.65 11.65
CA ALA A 679 -21.13 31.98 12.31
C ALA A 679 -20.97 32.10 13.83
N THR A 680 -21.89 32.85 14.45
CA THR A 680 -21.83 33.21 15.89
C THR A 680 -23.01 32.63 16.65
N GLY A 681 -22.82 32.29 17.92
CA GLY A 681 -23.87 31.73 18.77
C GLY A 681 -24.36 30.32 18.37
N ARG A 682 -23.71 29.68 17.40
CA ARG A 682 -24.03 28.33 16.91
C ARG A 682 -23.49 27.25 17.85
N SER A 683 -24.26 26.20 18.02
CA SER A 683 -23.88 25.01 18.78
C SER A 683 -23.06 24.03 17.94
N ALA A 684 -22.27 23.19 18.62
CA ALA A 684 -21.61 22.03 18.00
C ALA A 684 -22.60 20.98 17.46
N VAL A 685 -23.92 21.16 17.61
CA VAL A 685 -24.95 20.34 16.95
C VAL A 685 -25.23 20.87 15.54
N GLU A 686 -25.33 22.20 15.38
CA GLU A 686 -25.55 22.88 14.09
C GLU A 686 -24.34 22.84 13.15
N CYS A 687 -23.13 22.87 13.70
CA CYS A 687 -21.89 22.97 12.93
C CYS A 687 -21.25 21.61 12.60
N PRO A 688 -20.48 21.49 11.51
CA PRO A 688 -19.56 20.38 11.31
C PRO A 688 -18.35 20.51 12.27
N ASP A 689 -17.73 19.38 12.59
CA ASP A 689 -16.51 19.33 13.42
C ASP A 689 -15.27 19.76 12.61
N THR A 690 -15.29 19.56 11.30
CA THR A 690 -14.24 19.99 10.37
C THR A 690 -14.84 20.36 9.01
N VAL A 691 -14.28 21.38 8.35
CA VAL A 691 -14.56 21.69 6.95
C VAL A 691 -13.28 21.60 6.11
N ILE A 692 -13.34 20.91 4.98
CA ILE A 692 -12.31 20.97 3.92
C ILE A 692 -12.75 22.07 2.95
N THR A 693 -11.98 23.15 2.82
CA THR A 693 -12.37 24.32 2.02
C THR A 693 -11.91 24.24 0.57
N ASN A 694 -12.73 24.70 -0.38
CA ASN A 694 -12.35 24.87 -1.80
C ASN A 694 -11.76 23.61 -2.48
N ALA A 695 -12.22 22.41 -2.13
CA ALA A 695 -11.68 21.15 -2.64
C ALA A 695 -12.13 20.86 -4.07
N VAL A 696 -11.21 20.45 -4.95
CA VAL A 696 -11.57 19.79 -6.23
C VAL A 696 -11.85 18.32 -5.94
N ILE A 697 -13.11 17.93 -5.89
CA ILE A 697 -13.53 16.55 -5.71
C ILE A 697 -13.36 15.80 -7.03
N VAL A 698 -12.66 14.67 -6.98
CA VAL A 698 -12.62 13.68 -8.07
C VAL A 698 -13.16 12.37 -7.50
N ASP A 699 -14.34 11.99 -7.97
CA ASP A 699 -15.09 10.83 -7.51
C ASP A 699 -15.77 10.12 -8.71
N TRP A 700 -16.40 8.96 -8.49
CA TRP A 700 -17.23 8.35 -9.53
C TRP A 700 -18.46 9.21 -9.84
N SER A 701 -19.00 9.91 -8.83
CA SER A 701 -20.22 10.71 -8.94
C SER A 701 -20.04 12.02 -9.73
N GLY A 702 -18.84 12.60 -9.72
CA GLY A 702 -18.58 13.91 -10.34
C GLY A 702 -17.10 14.32 -10.28
N ILE A 703 -16.73 15.32 -11.09
CA ILE A 703 -15.47 16.05 -10.98
C ILE A 703 -15.77 17.54 -10.83
N TYR A 704 -15.81 18.03 -9.59
CA TYR A 704 -16.41 19.31 -9.25
C TYR A 704 -15.71 19.99 -8.07
N LYS A 705 -16.08 21.24 -7.79
CA LYS A 705 -15.45 22.09 -6.78
C LYS A 705 -16.44 22.43 -5.67
N ALA A 706 -16.08 22.14 -4.41
CA ALA A 706 -16.95 22.35 -3.25
C ALA A 706 -16.17 22.44 -1.92
N ASP A 707 -16.81 22.96 -0.87
CA ASP A 707 -16.44 22.72 0.52
C ASP A 707 -17.06 21.38 1.00
N ILE A 708 -16.34 20.62 1.83
CA ILE A 708 -16.80 19.34 2.40
C ILE A 708 -16.91 19.48 3.92
N GLY A 709 -18.10 19.25 4.49
CA GLY A 709 -18.33 19.27 5.93
C GLY A 709 -18.34 17.87 6.54
N ILE A 710 -17.61 17.72 7.64
CA ILE A 710 -17.41 16.46 8.34
C ILE A 710 -17.92 16.59 9.77
N LYS A 711 -18.67 15.60 10.25
CA LYS A 711 -19.22 15.56 11.61
C LYS A 711 -19.36 14.13 12.12
N ASP A 712 -19.02 13.87 13.38
CA ASP A 712 -19.04 12.53 14.00
C ASP A 712 -18.29 11.47 13.16
N GLY A 713 -17.28 11.93 12.40
CA GLY A 713 -16.48 11.14 11.47
C GLY A 713 -17.10 10.83 10.10
N ASN A 714 -18.24 11.42 9.77
CA ASN A 714 -18.96 11.21 8.51
C ASN A 714 -19.09 12.50 7.69
N ILE A 715 -19.26 12.37 6.37
CA ILE A 715 -19.52 13.49 5.46
C ILE A 715 -20.99 13.92 5.67
N VAL A 716 -21.23 15.13 6.15
CA VAL A 716 -22.59 15.66 6.43
C VAL A 716 -23.05 16.75 5.48
N GLY A 717 -22.16 17.23 4.60
CA GLY A 717 -22.52 18.12 3.51
C GLY A 717 -21.38 18.25 2.51
N ILE A 718 -21.75 18.51 1.27
CA ILE A 718 -20.86 18.92 0.18
C ILE A 718 -21.57 20.10 -0.49
N GLY A 719 -20.87 21.21 -0.71
CA GLY A 719 -21.45 22.42 -1.28
C GLY A 719 -20.71 23.68 -0.85
N LYS A 720 -21.43 24.74 -0.49
CA LYS A 720 -20.83 26.00 -0.01
C LYS A 720 -20.94 26.13 1.51
N ALA A 721 -19.82 26.29 2.20
CA ALA A 721 -19.74 26.46 3.64
C ALA A 721 -19.69 27.93 4.08
N GLY A 722 -19.68 28.16 5.40
CA GLY A 722 -19.40 29.46 6.00
C GLY A 722 -20.52 29.94 6.92
N ASN A 723 -20.91 31.20 6.81
CA ASN A 723 -21.85 31.84 7.71
C ASN A 723 -23.12 32.34 6.98
N PRO A 724 -24.30 31.72 7.18
CA PRO A 724 -25.53 32.14 6.52
C PRO A 724 -26.01 33.53 6.98
N ASP A 725 -25.43 34.10 8.04
CA ASP A 725 -25.80 35.42 8.56
C ASP A 725 -25.13 36.58 7.78
N ALA A 726 -24.05 36.30 7.02
CA ALA A 726 -23.30 37.30 6.23
C ALA A 726 -22.87 36.84 4.81
N MET A 727 -23.09 35.57 4.45
CA MET A 727 -22.74 34.97 3.16
C MET A 727 -23.97 34.34 2.50
N GLU A 728 -23.94 34.25 1.18
CA GLU A 728 -25.01 33.68 0.36
C GLU A 728 -24.72 32.21 0.00
N GLY A 729 -25.76 31.45 -0.32
CA GLY A 729 -25.64 30.04 -0.74
C GLY A 729 -25.17 29.02 0.32
N VAL A 730 -24.93 29.43 1.57
CA VAL A 730 -24.40 28.55 2.62
C VAL A 730 -25.35 27.38 2.89
N HIS A 731 -24.85 26.15 2.67
CA HIS A 731 -25.60 24.93 2.88
C HIS A 731 -25.91 24.72 4.38
N PRO A 732 -27.14 24.31 4.79
CA PRO A 732 -27.51 24.21 6.21
C PRO A 732 -26.64 23.28 7.05
N GLY A 733 -26.05 22.23 6.45
CA GLY A 733 -25.09 21.33 7.12
C GLY A 733 -23.63 21.81 7.13
N LEU A 734 -23.34 22.98 6.54
CA LEU A 734 -21.98 23.53 6.37
C LEU A 734 -21.80 24.89 7.08
N ILE A 735 -22.59 25.15 8.13
CA ILE A 735 -22.48 26.36 8.96
C ILE A 735 -21.21 26.26 9.81
N VAL A 736 -20.16 26.98 9.43
CA VAL A 736 -18.86 26.99 10.14
C VAL A 736 -19.01 27.76 11.44
N GLY A 737 -18.77 27.12 12.58
CA GLY A 737 -18.90 27.72 13.92
C GLY A 737 -17.61 27.70 14.73
N SER A 738 -17.69 28.07 16.01
CA SER A 738 -16.55 28.04 16.94
C SER A 738 -16.10 26.63 17.36
N SER A 739 -16.73 25.58 16.83
CA SER A 739 -16.38 24.17 17.04
C SER A 739 -15.93 23.47 15.75
N THR A 740 -15.69 24.23 14.67
CA THR A 740 -15.33 23.71 13.34
C THR A 740 -13.85 23.95 13.08
N ASP A 741 -13.06 22.89 12.90
CA ASP A 741 -11.69 22.96 12.40
C ASP A 741 -11.65 23.13 10.87
N VAL A 742 -10.51 23.55 10.31
CA VAL A 742 -10.38 23.87 8.87
C VAL A 742 -9.18 23.19 8.22
N ILE A 743 -9.44 22.42 7.17
CA ILE A 743 -8.42 21.86 6.28
C ILE A 743 -8.47 22.62 4.94
N ALA A 744 -7.34 23.22 4.53
CA ALA A 744 -7.24 23.96 3.27
C ALA A 744 -7.18 23.01 2.06
N GLY A 745 -8.31 22.83 1.39
CA GLY A 745 -8.43 22.09 0.12
C GLY A 745 -8.13 22.93 -1.12
N GLU A 746 -7.96 24.26 -1.00
CA GLU A 746 -7.54 25.09 -2.13
C GLU A 746 -6.24 24.57 -2.78
N ASN A 747 -6.25 24.50 -4.11
CA ASN A 747 -5.21 23.86 -4.91
C ASN A 747 -4.91 22.39 -4.50
N LYS A 748 -5.92 21.64 -4.04
CA LYS A 748 -5.86 20.17 -3.82
C LYS A 748 -6.97 19.47 -4.59
N ILE A 749 -6.69 18.22 -4.98
CA ILE A 749 -7.71 17.25 -5.36
C ILE A 749 -8.07 16.43 -4.11
N VAL A 750 -9.36 16.21 -3.87
CA VAL A 750 -9.88 15.27 -2.86
C VAL A 750 -10.47 14.06 -3.57
N THR A 751 -10.06 12.87 -3.15
CA THR A 751 -10.71 11.61 -3.51
C THR A 751 -11.23 10.93 -2.26
N ALA A 752 -12.15 9.97 -2.44
CA ALA A 752 -12.32 8.94 -1.43
C ALA A 752 -11.00 8.17 -1.21
N GLY A 753 -10.82 7.65 0.00
CA GLY A 753 -9.77 6.68 0.28
C GLY A 753 -9.98 5.39 -0.52
N GLY A 754 -8.88 4.85 -1.07
CA GLY A 754 -8.95 3.63 -1.86
C GLY A 754 -9.27 2.39 -1.02
N PHE A 755 -9.83 1.39 -1.68
CA PHE A 755 -10.17 0.09 -1.11
C PHE A 755 -9.49 -1.02 -1.91
N ASP A 756 -8.44 -1.60 -1.34
CA ASP A 756 -7.84 -2.81 -1.87
C ASP A 756 -8.59 -4.04 -1.34
N THR A 757 -9.07 -4.88 -2.25
CA THR A 757 -9.86 -6.07 -1.94
C THR A 757 -9.12 -7.38 -2.09
N HIS A 758 -7.83 -7.38 -2.43
CA HIS A 758 -7.02 -8.60 -2.53
C HIS A 758 -5.74 -8.46 -1.70
N ILE A 759 -5.90 -8.42 -0.38
CA ILE A 759 -4.81 -8.31 0.60
C ILE A 759 -4.45 -9.67 1.20
N HIS A 760 -3.21 -10.12 1.02
CA HIS A 760 -2.67 -11.24 1.77
C HIS A 760 -2.05 -10.70 3.07
N PHE A 761 -2.63 -11.02 4.22
CA PHE A 761 -2.16 -10.54 5.53
C PHE A 761 -0.90 -11.29 6.00
N ILE A 762 0.19 -11.11 5.24
CA ILE A 762 1.52 -11.70 5.41
C ILE A 762 2.32 -10.94 6.48
N CYS A 763 2.26 -9.60 6.49
CA CYS A 763 2.86 -8.77 7.53
C CYS A 763 2.07 -7.48 7.79
N PRO A 764 2.14 -6.88 9.00
CA PRO A 764 1.42 -5.66 9.34
C PRO A 764 1.95 -4.40 8.62
N GLN A 765 3.22 -4.40 8.18
CA GLN A 765 3.86 -3.25 7.52
C GLN A 765 3.17 -2.83 6.22
N GLN A 766 2.39 -3.71 5.59
CA GLN A 766 1.57 -3.38 4.42
C GLN A 766 0.59 -2.22 4.70
N VAL A 767 0.17 -2.02 5.96
CA VAL A 767 -0.74 -0.92 6.33
C VAL A 767 -0.07 0.44 6.17
N ASP A 768 1.21 0.56 6.50
CA ASP A 768 1.95 1.82 6.39
C ASP A 768 2.15 2.20 4.90
N GLU A 769 2.55 1.25 4.07
CA GLU A 769 2.71 1.42 2.62
C GLU A 769 1.39 1.77 1.91
N ALA A 770 0.29 1.11 2.30
CA ALA A 770 -1.02 1.34 1.71
C ALA A 770 -1.63 2.69 2.15
N LEU A 771 -1.46 3.09 3.42
CA LEU A 771 -1.84 4.45 3.85
C LEU A 771 -0.98 5.52 3.18
N ALA A 772 0.31 5.25 2.97
CA ALA A 772 1.20 6.16 2.24
C ALA A 772 0.85 6.30 0.75
N SER A 773 0.10 5.37 0.16
CA SER A 773 -0.43 5.48 -1.21
C SER A 773 -1.88 5.97 -1.30
N GLY A 774 -2.60 6.12 -0.19
CA GLY A 774 -3.99 6.61 -0.14
C GLY A 774 -5.08 5.52 -0.04
N ILE A 775 -4.71 4.27 0.24
CA ILE A 775 -5.66 3.21 0.62
C ILE A 775 -6.12 3.42 2.07
N THR A 776 -7.43 3.31 2.33
CA THR A 776 -8.05 3.43 3.67
C THR A 776 -8.81 2.19 4.10
N THR A 777 -9.04 1.25 3.18
CA THR A 777 -9.69 -0.03 3.44
C THR A 777 -8.90 -1.18 2.82
N MET A 778 -8.73 -2.27 3.57
CA MET A 778 -8.16 -3.54 3.13
C MET A 778 -9.16 -4.67 3.36
N LEU A 779 -9.37 -5.52 2.36
CA LEU A 779 -10.05 -6.81 2.51
C LEU A 779 -9.18 -7.96 1.98
N GLY A 780 -9.19 -9.06 2.71
CA GLY A 780 -8.48 -10.28 2.35
C GLY A 780 -8.20 -11.17 3.56
N GLY A 781 -7.18 -12.01 3.50
CA GLY A 781 -7.00 -13.09 4.49
C GLY A 781 -5.54 -13.45 4.71
N GLY A 782 -5.26 -14.04 5.88
CA GLY A 782 -3.91 -14.47 6.25
C GLY A 782 -3.73 -14.69 7.75
N THR A 783 -2.57 -15.23 8.13
CA THR A 783 -2.18 -15.49 9.53
C THR A 783 -0.73 -15.11 9.82
N GLY A 784 -0.21 -14.10 9.11
CA GLY A 784 1.24 -13.84 9.01
C GLY A 784 1.88 -14.67 7.89
N PRO A 785 3.22 -14.79 7.83
CA PRO A 785 3.95 -15.36 6.69
C PRO A 785 3.95 -16.89 6.66
N SER A 786 2.76 -17.50 6.74
CA SER A 786 2.56 -18.94 6.58
C SER A 786 2.49 -19.31 5.09
N THR A 787 2.92 -20.52 4.69
CA THR A 787 2.80 -20.98 3.28
C THR A 787 1.39 -20.80 2.71
N GLY A 788 0.36 -21.09 3.50
CA GLY A 788 -1.03 -20.91 3.08
C GLY A 788 -1.45 -19.44 2.92
N THR A 789 -0.81 -18.51 3.61
CA THR A 789 -1.05 -17.06 3.48
C THR A 789 -0.22 -16.43 2.38
N ASN A 790 1.04 -16.88 2.22
CA ASN A 790 1.93 -16.46 1.13
C ASN A 790 1.36 -16.83 -0.25
N ALA A 791 0.52 -17.87 -0.32
CA ALA A 791 -0.17 -18.28 -1.54
C ALA A 791 -1.66 -17.89 -1.61
N THR A 792 -2.37 -17.72 -0.47
CA THR A 792 -3.85 -17.56 -0.49
C THR A 792 -4.42 -16.55 0.51
N THR A 793 -5.44 -15.81 0.05
CA THR A 793 -6.26 -14.82 0.79
C THR A 793 -7.21 -15.47 1.81
N CYS A 794 -6.69 -16.35 2.67
CA CYS A 794 -7.47 -17.16 3.61
C CYS A 794 -7.01 -17.01 5.07
N THR A 795 -7.94 -16.67 5.97
CA THR A 795 -7.78 -16.82 7.42
C THR A 795 -8.59 -18.05 7.89
N PRO A 796 -7.98 -19.25 7.97
CA PRO A 796 -8.74 -20.49 8.13
C PRO A 796 -9.23 -20.73 9.56
N GLY A 797 -10.55 -20.88 9.71
CA GLY A 797 -11.21 -21.35 10.93
C GLY A 797 -11.39 -20.29 12.03
N PRO A 798 -12.29 -20.55 13.00
CA PRO A 798 -12.77 -19.55 13.95
C PRO A 798 -11.71 -19.02 14.93
N VAL A 799 -10.68 -19.83 15.25
CA VAL A 799 -9.61 -19.42 16.17
C VAL A 799 -8.71 -18.35 15.54
N HIS A 800 -8.28 -18.58 14.29
CA HIS A 800 -7.46 -17.61 13.56
C HIS A 800 -8.27 -16.39 13.12
N MET A 801 -9.55 -16.56 12.76
CA MET A 801 -10.47 -15.45 12.49
C MET A 801 -10.49 -14.46 13.67
N ARG A 802 -10.77 -14.94 14.88
CA ARG A 802 -10.70 -14.12 16.10
C ARG A 802 -9.33 -13.47 16.31
N GLN A 803 -8.25 -14.25 16.21
CA GLN A 803 -6.90 -13.76 16.46
C GLN A 803 -6.49 -12.64 15.51
N MET A 804 -6.82 -12.76 14.22
CA MET A 804 -6.50 -11.73 13.23
C MET A 804 -7.39 -10.49 13.38
N ILE A 805 -8.69 -10.67 13.64
CA ILE A 805 -9.59 -9.56 13.96
C ILE A 805 -9.08 -8.76 15.17
N GLN A 806 -8.62 -9.44 16.23
CA GLN A 806 -8.03 -8.79 17.42
C GLN A 806 -6.65 -8.17 17.15
N ALA A 807 -5.79 -8.81 16.36
CA ALA A 807 -4.48 -8.26 15.99
C ALA A 807 -4.60 -7.00 15.10
N CYS A 808 -5.65 -6.93 14.28
CA CYS A 808 -5.94 -5.79 13.42
C CYS A 808 -6.63 -4.62 14.14
N ASP A 809 -7.11 -4.78 15.38
CA ASP A 809 -7.90 -3.77 16.10
C ASP A 809 -7.17 -2.42 16.26
N SER A 810 -5.85 -2.43 16.46
CA SER A 810 -5.04 -1.20 16.58
C SER A 810 -4.50 -0.65 15.26
N LEU A 811 -4.76 -1.27 14.11
CA LEU A 811 -4.23 -0.80 12.82
C LEU A 811 -5.08 0.38 12.31
N PRO A 812 -4.48 1.48 11.80
CA PRO A 812 -5.19 2.69 11.38
C PRO A 812 -5.88 2.58 10.00
N MET A 813 -6.52 1.44 9.74
CA MET A 813 -7.07 0.98 8.47
C MET A 813 -8.47 0.38 8.70
N ASN A 814 -9.40 0.50 7.75
CA ASN A 814 -10.61 -0.32 7.76
C ASN A 814 -10.27 -1.73 7.28
N ILE A 815 -10.70 -2.76 8.01
CA ILE A 815 -10.30 -4.15 7.76
C ILE A 815 -11.53 -5.03 7.56
N GLY A 816 -11.52 -5.89 6.53
CA GLY A 816 -12.43 -7.04 6.40
C GLY A 816 -11.62 -8.33 6.21
N ILE A 817 -11.88 -9.36 7.00
CA ILE A 817 -11.08 -10.61 6.97
C ILE A 817 -11.87 -11.75 6.32
N THR A 818 -11.22 -12.51 5.45
CA THR A 818 -11.85 -13.53 4.59
C THR A 818 -11.51 -14.96 5.02
N GLY A 819 -12.52 -15.81 5.10
CA GLY A 819 -12.36 -17.23 5.40
C GLY A 819 -11.98 -18.06 4.17
N LYS A 820 -11.64 -19.33 4.38
CA LYS A 820 -11.46 -20.31 3.31
C LYS A 820 -12.81 -20.89 2.89
N GLY A 821 -13.14 -20.77 1.60
CA GLY A 821 -14.34 -21.34 0.97
C GLY A 821 -14.17 -22.76 0.43
N ASN A 822 -12.93 -23.25 0.31
CA ASN A 822 -12.63 -24.58 -0.24
C ASN A 822 -13.00 -25.72 0.73
N ASP A 823 -14.27 -26.11 0.76
CA ASP A 823 -14.77 -27.35 1.34
C ASP A 823 -16.03 -27.81 0.56
N SER A 824 -16.29 -29.11 0.53
CA SER A 824 -17.55 -29.69 0.01
C SER A 824 -18.55 -29.97 1.14
N GLY A 825 -18.12 -29.86 2.40
CA GLY A 825 -18.97 -29.76 3.58
C GLY A 825 -19.18 -28.31 4.01
N LYS A 826 -20.40 -27.93 4.40
CA LYS A 826 -20.71 -26.55 4.79
C LYS A 826 -20.16 -26.13 6.15
N ILE A 827 -19.98 -27.07 7.08
CA ILE A 827 -19.82 -26.78 8.53
C ILE A 827 -18.63 -25.83 8.79
N SER A 828 -17.46 -26.17 8.27
CA SER A 828 -16.22 -25.38 8.43
C SER A 828 -16.34 -23.98 7.82
N ILE A 829 -17.07 -23.85 6.70
CA ILE A 829 -17.32 -22.56 6.04
C ILE A 829 -18.28 -21.71 6.88
N GLU A 830 -19.40 -22.29 7.36
CA GLU A 830 -20.36 -21.59 8.22
C GLU A 830 -19.73 -21.10 9.54
N GLU A 831 -18.85 -21.89 10.16
CA GLU A 831 -18.13 -21.50 11.38
C GLU A 831 -17.24 -20.28 11.18
N GLN A 832 -16.62 -20.14 10.01
CA GLN A 832 -15.81 -18.96 9.67
C GLN A 832 -16.67 -17.70 9.49
N CYS A 833 -17.82 -17.79 8.79
CA CYS A 833 -18.77 -16.68 8.67
C CYS A 833 -19.24 -16.21 10.07
N ARG A 834 -19.67 -17.13 10.93
CA ARG A 834 -20.13 -16.83 12.30
C ARG A 834 -19.02 -16.26 13.20
N ALA A 835 -17.76 -16.62 12.96
CA ALA A 835 -16.60 -16.09 13.68
C ALA A 835 -16.14 -14.70 13.21
N GLY A 836 -16.81 -14.09 12.23
CA GLY A 836 -16.55 -12.72 11.79
C GLY A 836 -16.02 -12.57 10.37
N ALA A 837 -15.94 -13.63 9.55
CA ALA A 837 -15.50 -13.49 8.17
C ALA A 837 -16.43 -12.57 7.36
N ALA A 838 -15.87 -11.56 6.70
CA ALA A 838 -16.57 -10.62 5.81
C ALA A 838 -16.77 -11.17 4.39
N GLY A 839 -16.05 -12.23 4.03
CA GLY A 839 -16.08 -12.87 2.71
C GLY A 839 -15.36 -14.21 2.75
N LEU A 840 -15.37 -14.91 1.61
CA LEU A 840 -14.74 -16.23 1.46
C LEU A 840 -13.89 -16.28 0.18
N LYS A 841 -12.63 -16.74 0.28
CA LYS A 841 -11.77 -17.02 -0.89
C LYS A 841 -11.84 -18.51 -1.25
N LEU A 842 -12.05 -18.79 -2.54
CA LEU A 842 -11.76 -20.06 -3.19
C LEU A 842 -10.38 -19.98 -3.87
N HIS A 843 -9.51 -20.97 -3.66
CA HIS A 843 -8.17 -21.07 -4.28
C HIS A 843 -7.89 -22.43 -4.91
N GLU A 844 -7.12 -22.47 -6.00
CA GLU A 844 -6.68 -23.73 -6.61
C GLU A 844 -5.72 -24.52 -5.70
N ASP A 845 -4.84 -23.85 -4.96
CA ASP A 845 -3.95 -24.41 -3.93
C ASP A 845 -4.70 -25.11 -2.77
N TRP A 846 -6.02 -24.90 -2.69
CA TRP A 846 -6.93 -25.59 -1.77
C TRP A 846 -8.03 -26.40 -2.50
N GLY A 847 -7.99 -26.49 -3.83
CA GLY A 847 -8.95 -27.15 -4.70
C GLY A 847 -10.19 -26.30 -5.03
N SER A 848 -10.10 -25.44 -6.05
CA SER A 848 -11.23 -24.65 -6.61
C SER A 848 -12.18 -25.49 -7.48
N THR A 849 -12.54 -26.68 -7.01
CA THR A 849 -13.37 -27.64 -7.77
C THR A 849 -14.84 -27.20 -7.82
N PRO A 850 -15.63 -27.62 -8.83
CA PRO A 850 -17.06 -27.34 -8.92
C PRO A 850 -17.88 -27.67 -7.66
N ALA A 851 -17.50 -28.69 -6.89
CA ALA A 851 -18.16 -29.04 -5.63
C ALA A 851 -17.86 -28.04 -4.49
N ALA A 852 -16.63 -27.54 -4.42
CA ALA A 852 -16.25 -26.50 -3.46
C ALA A 852 -16.85 -25.13 -3.84
N ILE A 853 -16.84 -24.79 -5.13
CA ILE A 853 -17.47 -23.57 -5.66
C ILE A 853 -18.96 -23.56 -5.31
N ASP A 854 -19.68 -24.65 -5.59
CA ASP A 854 -21.11 -24.74 -5.34
C ASP A 854 -21.45 -24.63 -3.85
N THR A 855 -20.70 -25.34 -2.99
CA THR A 855 -20.88 -25.34 -1.55
C THR A 855 -20.58 -23.97 -0.92
N CYS A 856 -19.49 -23.31 -1.34
CA CYS A 856 -19.10 -21.98 -0.88
C CYS A 856 -20.17 -20.93 -1.25
N LEU A 857 -20.66 -20.95 -2.49
CA LEU A 857 -21.70 -20.02 -2.93
C LEU A 857 -23.03 -20.25 -2.19
N GLU A 858 -23.43 -21.49 -1.91
CA GLU A 858 -24.61 -21.77 -1.06
C GLU A 858 -24.45 -21.27 0.40
N VAL A 859 -23.21 -21.09 0.88
CA VAL A 859 -22.94 -20.46 2.19
C VAL A 859 -22.93 -18.93 2.05
N CYS A 860 -22.36 -18.37 0.98
CA CYS A 860 -22.40 -16.93 0.70
C CYS A 860 -23.85 -16.42 0.59
N ASP A 861 -24.70 -17.11 -0.16
CA ASP A 861 -26.12 -16.82 -0.32
C ASP A 861 -26.90 -16.88 1.01
N LYS A 862 -26.42 -17.66 1.99
CA LYS A 862 -27.02 -17.82 3.32
C LYS A 862 -26.59 -16.73 4.32
N TYR A 863 -25.37 -16.19 4.19
CA TYR A 863 -24.77 -15.27 5.16
C TYR A 863 -24.62 -13.82 4.64
N ASP A 864 -25.02 -13.55 3.39
CA ASP A 864 -24.86 -12.26 2.68
C ASP A 864 -23.41 -11.73 2.71
N VAL A 865 -22.47 -12.63 2.42
CA VAL A 865 -21.04 -12.33 2.27
C VAL A 865 -20.60 -12.58 0.83
N GLN A 866 -19.55 -11.91 0.36
CA GLN A 866 -19.04 -12.14 -1.00
C GLN A 866 -18.18 -13.41 -1.08
N CYS A 867 -18.25 -14.08 -2.23
CA CYS A 867 -17.29 -15.10 -2.64
C CYS A 867 -16.29 -14.48 -3.62
N MET A 868 -14.99 -14.54 -3.33
CA MET A 868 -13.93 -14.27 -4.29
C MET A 868 -13.28 -15.58 -4.75
N ILE A 869 -12.86 -15.67 -6.01
CA ILE A 869 -12.30 -16.89 -6.58
C ILE A 869 -11.02 -16.66 -7.36
N HIS A 870 -10.08 -17.57 -7.12
CA HIS A 870 -8.96 -17.95 -7.98
C HIS A 870 -9.32 -19.34 -8.53
N THR A 871 -9.47 -19.47 -9.85
CA THR A 871 -10.03 -20.67 -10.49
C THR A 871 -8.96 -21.74 -10.76
N ASP A 872 -9.37 -22.91 -11.25
CA ASP A 872 -8.51 -24.08 -11.50
C ASP A 872 -7.63 -23.85 -12.75
N THR A 873 -6.41 -23.31 -12.60
CA THR A 873 -5.48 -23.01 -13.71
C THR A 873 -5.13 -24.27 -14.48
N LEU A 874 -4.97 -25.40 -13.76
CA LEU A 874 -4.64 -26.72 -14.31
C LEU A 874 -5.77 -27.32 -15.16
N ASN A 875 -6.99 -26.78 -15.07
CA ASN A 875 -8.21 -27.37 -15.60
C ASN A 875 -8.48 -28.81 -15.08
N GLU A 876 -7.95 -29.18 -13.90
CA GLU A 876 -7.98 -30.55 -13.36
C GLU A 876 -9.42 -31.07 -13.21
N SER A 877 -10.31 -30.20 -12.74
CA SER A 877 -11.73 -30.49 -12.51
C SER A 877 -12.66 -30.02 -13.63
N GLY A 878 -12.09 -29.43 -14.70
CA GLY A 878 -12.78 -28.96 -15.90
C GLY A 878 -12.26 -27.60 -16.39
N PHE A 879 -12.61 -27.23 -17.62
CA PHE A 879 -12.32 -25.93 -18.22
C PHE A 879 -13.21 -24.80 -17.66
N VAL A 880 -12.93 -23.55 -18.06
CA VAL A 880 -13.59 -22.34 -17.53
C VAL A 880 -15.12 -22.41 -17.58
N GLU A 881 -15.71 -22.97 -18.63
CA GLU A 881 -17.17 -23.04 -18.75
C GLU A 881 -17.78 -24.10 -17.83
N GLN A 882 -17.01 -25.03 -17.28
CA GLN A 882 -17.47 -25.93 -16.22
C GLN A 882 -17.48 -25.23 -14.85
N THR A 883 -16.48 -24.39 -14.59
CA THR A 883 -16.46 -23.47 -13.44
C THR A 883 -17.62 -22.47 -13.51
N ILE A 884 -17.85 -21.83 -14.66
CA ILE A 884 -19.00 -20.93 -14.90
C ILE A 884 -20.34 -21.63 -14.63
N LYS A 885 -20.54 -22.87 -15.12
CA LYS A 885 -21.75 -23.67 -14.83
C LYS A 885 -21.91 -23.92 -13.33
N SER A 886 -20.82 -24.12 -12.57
CA SER A 886 -20.87 -24.32 -11.12
C SER A 886 -21.26 -23.05 -10.34
N PHE A 887 -21.05 -21.85 -10.90
CA PHE A 887 -21.57 -20.61 -10.33
C PHE A 887 -23.11 -20.59 -10.28
N LYS A 888 -23.80 -21.31 -11.18
CA LYS A 888 -25.28 -21.35 -11.28
C LYS A 888 -25.91 -19.94 -11.35
N ASN A 889 -25.24 -19.01 -12.04
CA ASN A 889 -25.59 -17.59 -12.15
C ASN A 889 -25.62 -16.79 -10.81
N ARG A 890 -25.05 -17.31 -9.72
CA ARG A 890 -24.88 -16.57 -8.46
C ARG A 890 -23.73 -15.57 -8.54
N THR A 891 -23.83 -14.48 -7.82
CA THR A 891 -22.81 -13.43 -7.75
C THR A 891 -21.47 -13.98 -7.27
N ILE A 892 -20.38 -13.66 -7.97
CA ILE A 892 -19.02 -14.04 -7.59
C ILE A 892 -18.00 -13.01 -8.08
N HIS A 893 -16.97 -12.75 -7.27
CA HIS A 893 -15.86 -11.85 -7.60
C HIS A 893 -14.68 -12.68 -8.15
N THR A 894 -14.34 -12.54 -9.43
CA THR A 894 -13.11 -13.15 -9.98
C THR A 894 -11.93 -12.22 -9.72
N TYR A 895 -10.95 -12.69 -8.96
CA TYR A 895 -9.66 -12.00 -8.81
C TYR A 895 -8.79 -12.21 -10.05
N HIS A 896 -7.82 -11.31 -10.27
CA HIS A 896 -6.79 -11.38 -11.33
C HIS A 896 -7.31 -11.98 -12.64
N THR A 897 -8.41 -11.40 -13.14
CA THR A 897 -9.31 -12.04 -14.12
C THR A 897 -8.61 -12.38 -15.45
N GLU A 898 -7.52 -11.69 -15.77
CA GLU A 898 -6.64 -12.00 -16.92
C GLU A 898 -5.95 -13.37 -16.82
N GLY A 899 -5.59 -13.80 -15.61
CA GLY A 899 -5.09 -15.15 -15.32
C GLY A 899 -3.61 -15.29 -14.96
N ALA A 900 -2.75 -14.27 -15.07
CA ALA A 900 -1.35 -14.35 -14.62
C ALA A 900 -1.24 -14.52 -13.09
N GLY A 901 -2.10 -13.83 -12.33
CA GLY A 901 -2.32 -14.07 -10.89
C GLY A 901 -2.99 -15.42 -10.60
N GLY A 902 -3.68 -15.99 -11.58
CA GLY A 902 -4.16 -17.38 -11.57
C GLY A 902 -5.58 -17.58 -12.09
N GLY A 903 -5.85 -18.80 -12.53
CA GLY A 903 -7.13 -19.23 -13.10
C GLY A 903 -6.98 -19.91 -14.45
N HIS A 904 -8.05 -20.59 -14.89
CA HIS A 904 -8.12 -21.43 -16.10
C HIS A 904 -7.22 -20.95 -17.25
N ALA A 905 -6.18 -21.71 -17.55
CA ALA A 905 -5.28 -21.39 -18.66
C ALA A 905 -5.85 -21.94 -19.98
N PRO A 906 -5.88 -21.14 -21.08
CA PRO A 906 -5.49 -19.73 -21.18
C PRO A 906 -6.66 -18.74 -21.02
N ASP A 907 -7.89 -19.21 -20.81
CA ASP A 907 -9.12 -18.52 -21.21
C ASP A 907 -9.97 -17.93 -20.06
N ILE A 908 -9.48 -17.92 -18.82
CA ILE A 908 -10.15 -17.32 -17.65
C ILE A 908 -10.65 -15.88 -17.89
N ILE A 909 -9.93 -15.09 -18.69
CA ILE A 909 -10.32 -13.71 -19.05
C ILE A 909 -11.70 -13.60 -19.73
N SER A 910 -12.22 -14.71 -20.27
CA SER A 910 -13.56 -14.78 -20.86
C SER A 910 -14.70 -14.45 -19.88
N VAL A 911 -14.53 -14.69 -18.58
CA VAL A 911 -15.60 -14.53 -17.56
C VAL A 911 -16.18 -13.11 -17.44
N VAL A 912 -15.52 -12.11 -18.02
CA VAL A 912 -16.02 -10.71 -18.09
C VAL A 912 -17.34 -10.58 -18.85
N GLU A 913 -17.71 -11.56 -19.69
CA GLU A 913 -18.98 -11.57 -20.44
C GLU A 913 -20.21 -11.92 -19.57
N HIS A 914 -20.02 -12.36 -18.32
CA HIS A 914 -21.10 -12.87 -17.49
C HIS A 914 -21.65 -11.85 -16.48
N ALA A 915 -22.98 -11.67 -16.49
CA ALA A 915 -23.66 -10.69 -15.65
C ALA A 915 -23.56 -10.93 -14.13
N ASN A 916 -23.26 -12.16 -13.69
CA ASN A 916 -23.07 -12.51 -12.28
C ASN A 916 -21.60 -12.44 -11.81
N VAL A 917 -20.67 -12.10 -12.71
CA VAL A 917 -19.24 -11.98 -12.39
C VAL A 917 -18.89 -10.52 -12.10
N LEU A 918 -18.14 -10.30 -11.02
CA LEU A 918 -17.59 -8.99 -10.63
C LEU A 918 -16.06 -9.06 -10.82
N PRO A 919 -15.53 -8.71 -12.02
CA PRO A 919 -14.13 -8.96 -12.34
C PRO A 919 -13.20 -7.88 -11.80
N SER A 920 -12.10 -8.31 -11.17
CA SER A 920 -10.97 -7.45 -10.79
C SER A 920 -9.65 -7.94 -11.41
N SER A 921 -8.69 -7.02 -11.41
CA SER A 921 -7.29 -7.29 -11.72
C SER A 921 -6.41 -7.04 -10.49
N THR A 922 -5.26 -7.71 -10.46
CA THR A 922 -4.17 -7.44 -9.52
C THR A 922 -3.09 -6.62 -10.23
N ASN A 923 -2.19 -5.97 -9.48
CA ASN A 923 -1.49 -4.81 -10.03
C ASN A 923 -0.14 -4.99 -10.75
N PRO A 924 0.61 -6.11 -10.67
CA PRO A 924 1.88 -6.19 -11.40
C PRO A 924 1.74 -6.28 -12.92
N THR A 925 0.67 -6.87 -13.47
CA THR A 925 0.43 -6.88 -14.93
C THR A 925 0.10 -5.49 -15.48
N ARG A 926 -0.14 -4.49 -14.62
CA ARG A 926 -0.80 -3.23 -14.97
C ARG A 926 0.18 -2.07 -15.14
N PRO A 927 0.10 -1.31 -16.25
CA PRO A 927 -0.29 -1.80 -17.58
C PRO A 927 0.77 -2.75 -18.16
N PHE A 928 0.51 -3.31 -19.34
CA PHE A 928 1.50 -4.11 -20.05
C PHE A 928 2.71 -3.23 -20.46
N THR A 929 3.89 -3.56 -19.94
CA THR A 929 5.20 -2.93 -20.20
C THR A 929 6.24 -3.95 -20.68
N LEU A 930 7.36 -3.48 -21.23
CA LEU A 930 8.46 -4.35 -21.73
C LEU A 930 8.96 -5.38 -20.69
N ASN A 931 9.02 -5.02 -19.41
CA ASN A 931 9.56 -5.90 -18.36
C ASN A 931 8.52 -6.85 -17.74
N THR A 932 7.26 -6.78 -18.15
CA THR A 932 6.15 -7.46 -17.44
C THR A 932 6.29 -8.98 -17.49
N LEU A 933 6.59 -9.54 -18.65
CA LEU A 933 6.65 -11.00 -18.83
C LEU A 933 7.84 -11.60 -18.06
N ASP A 934 9.01 -10.98 -18.18
CA ASP A 934 10.24 -11.39 -17.50
C ASP A 934 10.12 -11.34 -15.97
N GLU A 935 9.42 -10.34 -15.41
CA GLU A 935 9.19 -10.26 -13.96
C GLU A 935 8.26 -11.39 -13.49
N HIS A 936 7.17 -11.64 -14.22
CA HIS A 936 6.09 -12.51 -13.74
C HIS A 936 6.46 -13.98 -13.72
N LEU A 937 7.32 -14.46 -14.63
CA LEU A 937 7.73 -15.87 -14.66
C LEU A 937 8.40 -16.27 -13.33
N ASP A 938 9.42 -15.53 -12.89
CA ASP A 938 10.12 -15.81 -11.63
C ASP A 938 9.25 -15.50 -10.39
N MET A 939 8.39 -14.48 -10.48
CA MET A 939 7.45 -14.13 -9.41
C MET A 939 6.45 -15.27 -9.14
N LEU A 940 5.85 -15.84 -10.19
CA LEU A 940 4.90 -16.95 -10.12
C LEU A 940 5.55 -18.19 -9.50
N MET A 941 6.76 -18.54 -9.96
CA MET A 941 7.47 -19.72 -9.44
C MET A 941 7.77 -19.62 -7.93
N VAL A 942 8.09 -18.42 -7.43
CA VAL A 942 8.29 -18.20 -5.99
C VAL A 942 6.97 -18.32 -5.21
N CYS A 943 5.90 -17.69 -5.69
CA CYS A 943 4.64 -17.62 -4.93
C CYS A 943 3.96 -18.99 -4.80
N HIS A 944 3.84 -19.75 -5.90
CA HIS A 944 3.27 -21.11 -5.87
C HIS A 944 4.29 -22.21 -5.48
N HIS A 945 5.47 -21.83 -4.97
CA HIS A 945 6.51 -22.75 -4.46
C HIS A 945 6.99 -23.80 -5.49
N LEU A 946 7.02 -23.42 -6.77
CA LEU A 946 7.35 -24.26 -7.91
C LEU A 946 8.86 -24.51 -8.03
N SER A 947 9.25 -25.55 -8.75
CA SER A 947 10.62 -25.99 -8.93
C SER A 947 11.08 -25.88 -10.39
N LYS A 948 12.05 -25.03 -10.67
CA LYS A 948 12.81 -24.95 -11.94
C LYS A 948 13.49 -26.26 -12.38
N ASN A 949 13.43 -27.32 -11.58
CA ASN A 949 13.95 -28.66 -11.88
C ASN A 949 12.84 -29.66 -12.29
N ILE A 950 11.59 -29.23 -12.39
CA ILE A 950 10.43 -30.02 -12.82
C ILE A 950 9.91 -29.37 -14.10
N PRO A 951 10.00 -30.03 -15.28
CA PRO A 951 9.54 -29.47 -16.55
C PRO A 951 8.06 -29.07 -16.53
N GLU A 952 7.23 -29.84 -15.82
CA GLU A 952 5.80 -29.61 -15.67
C GLU A 952 5.50 -28.31 -14.88
N ASP A 953 6.29 -28.00 -13.85
CA ASP A 953 6.19 -26.75 -13.08
C ASP A 953 6.55 -25.51 -13.93
N VAL A 954 7.52 -25.67 -14.84
CA VAL A 954 7.95 -24.59 -15.76
C VAL A 954 6.89 -24.39 -16.86
N ALA A 955 6.42 -25.46 -17.49
CA ALA A 955 5.35 -25.39 -18.49
C ALA A 955 4.05 -24.82 -17.91
N PHE A 956 3.72 -25.11 -16.65
CA PHE A 956 2.62 -24.47 -15.93
C PHE A 956 2.80 -22.96 -15.82
N ALA A 957 3.97 -22.48 -15.38
CA ALA A 957 4.27 -21.07 -15.28
C ALA A 957 4.23 -20.36 -16.66
N GLU A 958 4.82 -20.97 -17.69
CA GLU A 958 4.81 -20.47 -19.08
C GLU A 958 3.39 -20.41 -19.67
N SER A 959 2.53 -21.40 -19.39
CA SER A 959 1.11 -21.38 -19.82
C SER A 959 0.28 -20.26 -19.15
N ARG A 960 0.76 -19.74 -18.03
CA ARG A 960 0.04 -18.75 -17.20
C ARG A 960 0.49 -17.31 -17.45
N ILE A 961 1.72 -17.08 -17.89
CA ILE A 961 2.24 -15.74 -18.22
C ILE A 961 2.21 -15.53 -19.74
N ARG A 962 1.17 -14.86 -20.24
CA ARG A 962 0.89 -14.69 -21.68
C ARG A 962 0.86 -13.19 -22.04
N ALA A 963 1.47 -12.81 -23.16
CA ALA A 963 1.50 -11.42 -23.61
C ALA A 963 0.11 -10.94 -24.04
N GLU A 964 -0.65 -11.83 -24.65
CA GLU A 964 -1.90 -11.58 -25.35
C GLU A 964 -3.04 -11.26 -24.37
N THR A 965 -3.14 -12.01 -23.26
CA THR A 965 -4.14 -11.75 -22.22
C THR A 965 -3.77 -10.54 -21.37
N ILE A 966 -2.47 -10.34 -21.05
CA ILE A 966 -1.96 -9.15 -20.34
C ILE A 966 -2.17 -7.85 -21.16
N ALA A 967 -2.01 -7.91 -22.49
CA ALA A 967 -2.36 -6.82 -23.40
C ALA A 967 -3.89 -6.60 -23.47
N ALA A 968 -4.68 -7.66 -23.57
CA ALA A 968 -6.14 -7.56 -23.59
C ALA A 968 -6.71 -7.00 -22.27
N GLU A 969 -6.06 -7.24 -21.14
CA GLU A 969 -6.44 -6.68 -19.84
C GLU A 969 -6.31 -5.14 -19.79
N ASP A 970 -5.32 -4.54 -20.48
CA ASP A 970 -5.30 -3.07 -20.67
C ASP A 970 -6.56 -2.59 -21.40
N VAL A 971 -6.94 -3.28 -22.49
CA VAL A 971 -8.10 -2.93 -23.32
C VAL A 971 -9.41 -3.11 -22.56
N LEU A 972 -9.58 -4.24 -21.87
CA LEU A 972 -10.79 -4.58 -21.12
C LEU A 972 -10.98 -3.66 -19.89
N HIS A 973 -9.91 -3.11 -19.30
CA HIS A 973 -10.06 -2.03 -18.32
C HIS A 973 -10.61 -0.74 -18.95
N ASP A 974 -10.13 -0.35 -20.14
CA ASP A 974 -10.53 0.92 -20.79
C ASP A 974 -11.96 0.86 -21.35
N LEU A 975 -12.37 -0.32 -21.84
CA LEU A 975 -13.75 -0.66 -22.23
C LEU A 975 -14.72 -0.73 -21.04
N GLY A 976 -14.22 -0.79 -19.79
CA GLY A 976 -15.03 -1.04 -18.60
C GLY A 976 -15.51 -2.49 -18.43
N ALA A 977 -14.91 -3.44 -19.14
CA ALA A 977 -15.20 -4.86 -18.99
C ALA A 977 -14.56 -5.48 -17.73
N ILE A 978 -13.44 -4.93 -17.24
CA ILE A 978 -12.87 -5.24 -15.92
C ILE A 978 -13.13 -4.09 -14.95
N SER A 979 -13.82 -4.41 -13.85
CA SER A 979 -14.55 -3.45 -13.01
C SER A 979 -13.77 -2.92 -11.81
N MET A 980 -12.71 -3.60 -11.40
CA MET A 980 -11.99 -3.34 -10.15
C MET A 980 -10.47 -3.51 -10.30
N MET A 981 -9.73 -2.84 -9.41
CA MET A 981 -8.27 -2.93 -9.25
C MET A 981 -7.95 -3.32 -7.79
N SER A 982 -6.94 -4.15 -7.59
CA SER A 982 -6.48 -4.66 -6.29
C SER A 982 -4.97 -4.92 -6.32
N SER A 983 -4.32 -5.26 -5.19
CA SER A 983 -2.88 -5.52 -5.20
C SER A 983 -2.47 -6.96 -5.48
N ASP A 984 -2.96 -7.93 -4.69
CA ASP A 984 -2.34 -9.24 -4.39
C ASP A 984 -1.13 -9.16 -3.42
N SER A 985 -1.29 -8.40 -2.32
CA SER A 985 -0.16 -7.86 -1.55
C SER A 985 0.91 -8.88 -1.08
N GLN A 986 2.11 -8.77 -1.66
CA GLN A 986 3.26 -9.68 -1.43
C GLN A 986 3.06 -11.14 -1.90
N ALA A 987 2.00 -11.41 -2.67
CA ALA A 987 1.65 -12.74 -3.21
C ALA A 987 1.35 -12.64 -4.72
N MET A 988 2.31 -12.13 -5.50
CA MET A 988 2.14 -11.60 -6.87
C MET A 988 1.48 -10.20 -6.94
N GLY A 989 1.82 -9.30 -6.00
CA GLY A 989 1.17 -7.99 -5.92
C GLY A 989 1.75 -6.98 -4.93
N ARG A 990 1.37 -5.70 -5.08
CA ARG A 990 2.01 -4.53 -4.42
C ARG A 990 0.98 -3.59 -3.75
N CYS A 991 0.76 -3.71 -2.44
CA CYS A 991 -0.25 -2.90 -1.71
C CYS A 991 -0.11 -1.37 -1.91
N GLY A 992 1.12 -0.85 -1.96
CA GLY A 992 1.39 0.57 -2.19
C GLY A 992 1.06 1.08 -3.61
N GLU A 993 0.74 0.21 -4.58
CA GLU A 993 0.68 0.59 -5.99
C GLU A 993 -0.71 0.51 -6.65
N VAL A 994 -1.78 0.13 -5.94
CA VAL A 994 -3.13 -0.03 -6.55
C VAL A 994 -3.63 1.25 -7.24
N ILE A 995 -3.49 2.40 -6.57
CA ILE A 995 -3.89 3.70 -7.13
C ILE A 995 -2.95 4.11 -8.28
N LEU A 996 -1.63 4.00 -8.07
CA LEU A 996 -0.59 4.27 -9.08
C LEU A 996 -0.85 3.53 -10.40
N ARG A 997 -1.02 2.22 -10.31
CA ARG A 997 -1.18 1.31 -11.44
C ARG A 997 -2.49 1.54 -12.19
N THR A 998 -3.55 1.91 -11.48
CA THR A 998 -4.80 2.39 -12.08
C THR A 998 -4.55 3.57 -13.03
N TRP A 999 -3.81 4.58 -12.57
CA TRP A 999 -3.53 5.78 -13.37
C TRP A 999 -2.49 5.54 -14.47
N ASN A 1000 -1.55 4.61 -14.29
CA ASN A 1000 -0.66 4.15 -15.36
C ASN A 1000 -1.43 3.46 -16.50
N THR A 1001 -2.39 2.57 -16.21
CA THR A 1001 -3.22 1.93 -17.24
C THR A 1001 -4.16 2.93 -17.93
N ALA A 1002 -4.78 3.85 -17.19
CA ALA A 1002 -5.59 4.92 -17.78
C ALA A 1002 -4.77 5.80 -18.75
N HIS A 1003 -3.55 6.17 -18.36
CA HIS A 1003 -2.63 6.94 -19.19
C HIS A 1003 -2.18 6.17 -20.44
N LYS A 1004 -1.71 4.92 -20.29
CA LYS A 1004 -1.25 4.11 -21.44
C LYS A 1004 -2.37 3.95 -22.47
N ASN A 1005 -3.58 3.62 -22.02
CA ASN A 1005 -4.72 3.51 -22.92
C ASN A 1005 -5.06 4.83 -23.62
N LYS A 1006 -4.93 5.99 -22.96
CA LYS A 1006 -5.04 7.29 -23.66
C LYS A 1006 -3.98 7.44 -24.75
N VAL A 1007 -2.72 7.13 -24.45
CA VAL A 1007 -1.60 7.30 -25.41
C VAL A 1007 -1.73 6.38 -26.62
N GLN A 1008 -2.16 5.13 -26.43
CA GLN A 1008 -2.25 4.15 -27.52
C GLN A 1008 -3.61 4.13 -28.23
N ARG A 1009 -4.72 4.36 -27.52
CA ARG A 1009 -6.10 4.23 -28.04
C ARG A 1009 -6.82 5.57 -28.22
N GLY A 1010 -6.21 6.68 -27.80
CA GLY A 1010 -6.79 8.03 -27.88
C GLY A 1010 -7.81 8.34 -26.80
N THR A 1011 -8.58 9.41 -27.00
CA THR A 1011 -9.70 9.83 -26.15
C THR A 1011 -10.83 8.78 -26.20
N LEU A 1012 -11.55 8.57 -25.09
CA LEU A 1012 -12.75 7.73 -25.11
C LEU A 1012 -13.88 8.42 -25.89
N LYS A 1013 -14.78 7.64 -26.48
CA LYS A 1013 -15.93 8.15 -27.24
C LYS A 1013 -16.82 9.08 -26.41
N GLU A 1014 -16.94 8.79 -25.13
CA GLU A 1014 -17.70 9.56 -24.14
C GLU A 1014 -16.99 10.88 -23.74
N ASP A 1015 -15.70 11.01 -24.03
CA ASP A 1015 -14.86 12.20 -23.79
C ASP A 1015 -14.58 12.99 -25.10
N GLU A 1016 -14.99 12.50 -26.27
CA GLU A 1016 -14.78 13.16 -27.57
C GLU A 1016 -15.32 14.60 -27.59
N GLY A 1017 -14.51 15.54 -28.09
CA GLY A 1017 -14.87 16.96 -28.17
C GLY A 1017 -14.96 17.71 -26.83
N THR A 1018 -14.81 17.03 -25.68
CA THR A 1018 -14.93 17.67 -24.35
C THR A 1018 -13.72 18.51 -23.96
N GLY A 1019 -12.54 18.22 -24.54
CA GLY A 1019 -11.25 18.79 -24.15
C GLY A 1019 -10.63 18.17 -22.90
N ALA A 1020 -11.19 17.08 -22.37
CA ALA A 1020 -10.76 16.42 -21.13
C ALA A 1020 -10.91 14.89 -21.24
N ASP A 1021 -10.63 14.18 -20.14
CA ASP A 1021 -10.74 12.74 -19.97
C ASP A 1021 -11.69 12.39 -18.79
N ASN A 1022 -12.69 13.23 -18.51
CA ASN A 1022 -13.54 13.11 -17.32
C ASN A 1022 -14.22 11.75 -17.20
N PHE A 1023 -14.72 11.21 -18.32
CA PHE A 1023 -15.38 9.92 -18.33
C PHE A 1023 -14.38 8.77 -18.13
N ARG A 1024 -13.20 8.81 -18.77
CA ARG A 1024 -12.10 7.87 -18.46
C ARG A 1024 -11.70 7.96 -16.99
N VAL A 1025 -11.54 9.16 -16.43
CA VAL A 1025 -11.15 9.35 -15.02
C VAL A 1025 -12.21 8.77 -14.08
N LYS A 1026 -13.50 9.01 -14.33
CA LYS A 1026 -14.63 8.39 -13.59
C LYS A 1026 -14.64 6.87 -13.73
N ARG A 1027 -14.39 6.33 -14.95
CA ARG A 1027 -14.24 4.89 -15.20
C ARG A 1027 -13.11 4.25 -14.40
N TYR A 1028 -11.97 4.93 -14.26
CA TYR A 1028 -10.81 4.37 -13.58
C TYR A 1028 -10.80 4.57 -12.05
N ILE A 1029 -11.22 5.73 -11.52
CA ILE A 1029 -11.32 5.91 -10.06
C ILE A 1029 -12.31 4.91 -9.44
N SER A 1030 -13.42 4.65 -10.14
CA SER A 1030 -14.42 3.66 -9.71
C SER A 1030 -13.83 2.28 -9.43
N LYS A 1031 -12.72 1.90 -10.11
CA LYS A 1031 -12.09 0.59 -9.98
C LYS A 1031 -11.44 0.34 -8.61
N TYR A 1032 -10.99 1.39 -7.90
CA TYR A 1032 -10.37 1.27 -6.57
C TYR A 1032 -11.16 1.96 -5.45
N THR A 1033 -12.28 2.62 -5.74
CA THR A 1033 -13.13 3.26 -4.72
C THR A 1033 -14.49 2.56 -4.59
N ILE A 1034 -15.44 2.85 -5.49
CA ILE A 1034 -16.85 2.45 -5.31
C ILE A 1034 -17.13 1.01 -5.75
N ASN A 1035 -16.49 0.50 -6.80
CA ASN A 1035 -16.75 -0.86 -7.29
C ASN A 1035 -16.29 -1.94 -6.30
N PRO A 1036 -15.08 -1.85 -5.69
CA PRO A 1036 -14.69 -2.74 -4.60
C PRO A 1036 -15.65 -2.64 -3.40
N ALA A 1037 -16.12 -1.43 -3.07
CA ALA A 1037 -17.07 -1.21 -1.99
C ALA A 1037 -18.45 -1.83 -2.27
N ILE A 1038 -18.95 -1.77 -3.51
CA ILE A 1038 -20.20 -2.43 -3.92
C ILE A 1038 -19.99 -3.95 -3.89
N ALA A 1039 -18.94 -4.46 -4.53
CA ALA A 1039 -18.68 -5.90 -4.64
C ALA A 1039 -18.57 -6.61 -3.28
N GLN A 1040 -18.05 -5.93 -2.26
CA GLN A 1040 -17.89 -6.47 -0.90
C GLN A 1040 -18.99 -6.03 0.09
N GLY A 1041 -20.07 -5.39 -0.36
CA GLY A 1041 -21.19 -4.99 0.50
C GLY A 1041 -20.91 -3.84 1.48
N MET A 1042 -19.87 -3.05 1.23
CA MET A 1042 -19.37 -1.95 2.10
C MET A 1042 -19.71 -0.55 1.56
N SER A 1043 -20.25 -0.44 0.35
CA SER A 1043 -20.57 0.82 -0.35
C SER A 1043 -21.54 1.74 0.40
N HIS A 1044 -22.27 1.20 1.38
CA HIS A 1044 -23.17 1.94 2.26
C HIS A 1044 -22.44 2.71 3.38
N VAL A 1045 -21.13 2.49 3.57
CA VAL A 1045 -20.29 3.18 4.57
C VAL A 1045 -19.11 3.92 3.92
N ILE A 1046 -18.53 3.36 2.86
CA ILE A 1046 -17.26 3.81 2.24
C ILE A 1046 -17.31 3.82 0.70
N GLY A 1047 -16.19 4.18 0.08
CA GLY A 1047 -15.94 3.98 -1.36
C GLY A 1047 -16.23 5.19 -2.26
N SER A 1048 -16.61 6.35 -1.71
CA SER A 1048 -16.86 7.56 -2.50
C SER A 1048 -17.02 8.81 -1.61
N VAL A 1049 -16.88 9.99 -2.22
CA VAL A 1049 -17.12 11.30 -1.59
C VAL A 1049 -18.62 11.65 -1.64
N GLU A 1050 -19.42 10.96 -0.83
CA GLU A 1050 -20.88 11.11 -0.78
C GLU A 1050 -21.39 11.40 0.65
N VAL A 1051 -22.41 12.25 0.78
CA VAL A 1051 -23.02 12.59 2.08
C VAL A 1051 -23.64 11.35 2.74
N GLY A 1052 -23.41 11.18 4.03
CA GLY A 1052 -23.82 10.03 4.83
C GLY A 1052 -22.76 8.92 4.95
N LYS A 1053 -21.70 8.96 4.13
CA LYS A 1053 -20.56 8.03 4.23
C LYS A 1053 -19.52 8.50 5.24
N VAL A 1054 -18.65 7.59 5.67
CA VAL A 1054 -17.51 7.91 6.53
C VAL A 1054 -16.54 8.82 5.79
N ALA A 1055 -16.00 9.83 6.48
CA ALA A 1055 -15.05 10.78 5.93
C ALA A 1055 -13.62 10.20 5.82
N ASP A 1056 -13.50 9.09 5.08
CA ASP A 1056 -12.23 8.48 4.66
C ASP A 1056 -11.80 9.13 3.34
N LEU A 1057 -11.03 10.22 3.46
CA LEU A 1057 -10.72 11.14 2.36
C LEU A 1057 -9.20 11.29 2.18
N VAL A 1058 -8.77 11.47 0.93
CA VAL A 1058 -7.35 11.65 0.58
C VAL A 1058 -7.17 12.97 -0.13
N LEU A 1059 -6.27 13.80 0.38
CA LEU A 1059 -5.90 15.09 -0.22
C LEU A 1059 -4.61 14.92 -1.04
N TRP A 1060 -4.67 15.33 -2.30
CA TRP A 1060 -3.56 15.27 -3.26
C TRP A 1060 -3.18 16.68 -3.70
N SER A 1061 -1.87 16.97 -3.80
CA SER A 1061 -1.42 18.02 -4.70
C SER A 1061 -1.61 17.53 -6.14
N PRO A 1062 -2.14 18.34 -7.08
CA PRO A 1062 -2.33 17.92 -8.47
C PRO A 1062 -1.07 17.33 -9.11
N SER A 1063 0.11 17.84 -8.73
CA SER A 1063 1.42 17.38 -9.19
C SER A 1063 1.84 15.99 -8.72
N THR A 1064 1.29 15.51 -7.58
CA THR A 1064 1.57 14.19 -6.98
C THR A 1064 0.35 13.26 -6.95
N PHE A 1065 -0.72 13.64 -7.64
CA PHE A 1065 -1.93 12.82 -7.78
C PHE A 1065 -1.59 11.44 -8.32
N GLY A 1066 -2.09 10.39 -7.66
CA GLY A 1066 -1.84 9.00 -8.02
C GLY A 1066 -0.49 8.42 -7.56
N THR A 1067 0.41 9.21 -6.95
CA THR A 1067 1.67 8.69 -6.37
C THR A 1067 1.75 8.87 -4.86
N LYS A 1068 1.72 10.11 -4.40
CA LYS A 1068 1.97 10.48 -2.99
C LYS A 1068 0.94 11.53 -2.55
N PRO A 1069 -0.04 11.17 -1.72
CA PRO A 1069 -0.99 12.13 -1.17
C PRO A 1069 -0.29 13.07 -0.19
N ALA A 1070 -0.86 14.25 0.01
CA ALA A 1070 -0.44 15.19 1.04
C ALA A 1070 -0.90 14.74 2.43
N MET A 1071 -2.12 14.20 2.55
CA MET A 1071 -2.64 13.59 3.78
C MET A 1071 -3.79 12.62 3.50
N VAL A 1072 -4.01 11.69 4.43
CA VAL A 1072 -5.13 10.75 4.45
C VAL A 1072 -5.88 10.88 5.76
N LEU A 1073 -7.21 11.03 5.68
CA LEU A 1073 -8.13 11.09 6.80
C LEU A 1073 -8.76 9.72 7.00
N LYS A 1074 -8.94 9.34 8.27
CA LYS A 1074 -9.79 8.22 8.69
C LYS A 1074 -10.90 8.76 9.56
N SER A 1075 -12.15 8.62 9.12
CA SER A 1075 -13.33 9.22 9.75
C SER A 1075 -13.11 10.70 10.12
N GLY A 1076 -12.67 11.51 9.15
CA GLY A 1076 -12.42 12.94 9.32
C GLY A 1076 -11.09 13.31 9.99
N MET A 1077 -10.51 12.41 10.79
CA MET A 1077 -9.28 12.68 11.53
C MET A 1077 -8.06 12.29 10.71
N ILE A 1078 -7.06 13.17 10.59
CA ILE A 1078 -5.83 12.91 9.83
C ILE A 1078 -5.09 11.71 10.44
N ALA A 1079 -4.91 10.65 9.67
CA ALA A 1079 -4.26 9.40 10.08
C ALA A 1079 -2.79 9.33 9.63
N VAL A 1080 -2.48 9.80 8.42
CA VAL A 1080 -1.11 9.99 7.92
C VAL A 1080 -1.01 11.29 7.11
N ALA A 1081 0.15 11.94 7.13
CA ALA A 1081 0.42 13.15 6.34
C ALA A 1081 1.89 13.27 5.94
N GLN A 1082 2.17 13.95 4.83
CA GLN A 1082 3.51 14.42 4.48
C GLN A 1082 3.90 15.50 5.48
N MET A 1083 4.94 15.24 6.27
CA MET A 1083 5.34 16.08 7.39
C MET A 1083 6.86 16.12 7.51
N GLY A 1084 7.38 17.32 7.72
CA GLY A 1084 8.79 17.62 7.92
C GLY A 1084 9.38 17.14 9.25
N ASP A 1085 10.55 17.70 9.58
CA ASP A 1085 11.25 17.57 10.85
C ASP A 1085 10.33 17.93 12.05
N PRO A 1086 10.01 16.99 12.96
CA PRO A 1086 9.13 17.24 14.10
C PRO A 1086 9.67 18.23 15.14
N ASN A 1087 10.95 18.63 15.06
CA ASN A 1087 11.56 19.64 15.94
C ASN A 1087 11.54 21.06 15.33
N ALA A 1088 11.24 21.20 14.04
CA ALA A 1088 11.36 22.47 13.34
C ALA A 1088 10.31 23.51 13.73
N SER A 1089 10.60 24.78 13.44
CA SER A 1089 9.70 25.91 13.68
C SER A 1089 8.41 25.88 12.84
N ILE A 1090 8.42 25.18 11.69
CA ILE A 1090 7.28 24.97 10.79
C ILE A 1090 7.31 23.55 10.19
N PRO A 1091 6.15 22.92 9.90
CA PRO A 1091 6.06 21.50 9.52
C PRO A 1091 6.54 21.16 8.10
N THR A 1092 7.04 22.14 7.36
CA THR A 1092 7.52 22.03 5.98
C THR A 1092 9.06 21.97 5.85
N VAL A 1093 9.77 21.86 6.98
CA VAL A 1093 11.23 21.74 7.02
C VAL A 1093 11.68 20.30 6.77
N GLU A 1094 12.67 20.09 5.91
CA GLU A 1094 13.14 18.77 5.52
C GLU A 1094 13.80 17.96 6.68
N PRO A 1095 13.63 16.62 6.73
CA PRO A 1095 12.95 15.77 5.74
C PRO A 1095 11.42 15.72 5.83
N ILE A 1096 10.75 16.00 4.71
CA ILE A 1096 9.33 15.71 4.49
C ILE A 1096 9.18 14.25 4.08
N ILE A 1097 8.48 13.48 4.91
CA ILE A 1097 8.10 12.08 4.64
C ILE A 1097 6.66 11.84 5.08
N MET A 1098 6.05 10.73 4.65
CA MET A 1098 4.74 10.32 5.16
C MET A 1098 4.88 9.84 6.60
N ARG A 1099 4.17 10.47 7.55
CA ARG A 1099 4.23 10.15 8.98
C ARG A 1099 2.83 9.85 9.53
N PRO A 1100 2.68 8.84 10.41
CA PRO A 1100 1.49 8.65 11.22
C PRO A 1100 1.15 9.90 12.06
N GLN A 1101 -0.14 10.20 12.15
CA GLN A 1101 -0.73 11.36 12.82
C GLN A 1101 -1.71 10.91 13.91
N PHE A 1102 -2.28 11.84 14.67
CA PHE A 1102 -3.14 11.52 15.82
C PHE A 1102 -4.34 10.61 15.50
N GLY A 1103 -4.92 10.69 14.30
CA GLY A 1103 -6.02 9.81 13.87
C GLY A 1103 -5.63 8.33 13.74
N ALA A 1104 -4.33 8.04 13.56
CA ALA A 1104 -3.83 6.67 13.55
C ALA A 1104 -3.70 6.04 14.94
N LEU A 1105 -3.74 6.86 16.01
CA LEU A 1105 -3.66 6.39 17.40
C LEU A 1105 -5.04 6.09 18.02
N LEU A 1106 -6.14 6.30 17.27
CA LEU A 1106 -7.52 6.20 17.73
C LEU A 1106 -8.30 5.14 16.93
N PRO A 1107 -8.42 3.88 17.42
CA PRO A 1107 -9.04 2.79 16.67
C PRO A 1107 -10.46 3.04 16.14
N SER A 1108 -11.25 3.87 16.83
CA SER A 1108 -12.63 4.21 16.46
C SER A 1108 -12.74 5.06 15.17
N THR A 1109 -11.65 5.62 14.66
CA THR A 1109 -11.59 6.26 13.31
C THR A 1109 -11.70 5.24 12.18
N SER A 1110 -11.68 3.95 12.50
CA SER A 1110 -11.61 2.84 11.57
C SER A 1110 -12.65 1.75 11.89
N ILE A 1111 -12.94 0.92 10.89
CA ILE A 1111 -13.98 -0.11 10.94
C ILE A 1111 -13.37 -1.51 10.84
N MET A 1112 -13.96 -2.46 11.56
CA MET A 1112 -13.83 -3.90 11.32
C MET A 1112 -15.13 -4.37 10.65
N PHE A 1113 -15.04 -4.73 9.38
CA PHE A 1113 -16.16 -5.30 8.62
C PHE A 1113 -16.25 -6.81 8.86
N VAL A 1114 -17.46 -7.30 9.11
CA VAL A 1114 -17.75 -8.71 9.45
C VAL A 1114 -19.07 -9.17 8.85
N SER A 1115 -19.40 -10.48 8.90
CA SER A 1115 -20.76 -10.93 8.58
C SER A 1115 -21.78 -10.47 9.61
N GLN A 1116 -23.00 -10.15 9.17
CA GLN A 1116 -24.13 -9.84 10.06
C GLN A 1116 -24.36 -10.93 11.11
N ALA A 1117 -24.22 -12.21 10.74
CA ALA A 1117 -24.41 -13.33 11.65
C ALA A 1117 -23.40 -13.37 12.82
N SER A 1118 -22.21 -12.78 12.67
CA SER A 1118 -21.23 -12.68 13.78
C SER A 1118 -21.62 -11.63 14.82
N ILE A 1119 -22.40 -10.62 14.41
CA ILE A 1119 -23.03 -9.60 15.26
C ILE A 1119 -24.27 -10.20 15.94
N ASP A 1120 -25.17 -10.80 15.17
CA ASP A 1120 -26.44 -11.37 15.66
C ASP A 1120 -26.24 -12.48 16.72
N LEU A 1121 -25.13 -13.21 16.65
CA LEU A 1121 -24.75 -14.25 17.60
C LEU A 1121 -23.96 -13.73 18.82
N GLY A 1122 -23.67 -12.43 18.90
CA GLY A 1122 -22.83 -11.83 19.95
C GLY A 1122 -21.36 -12.27 19.91
N ILE A 1123 -20.93 -12.94 18.84
CA ILE A 1123 -19.59 -13.52 18.74
C ILE A 1123 -18.53 -12.42 18.60
N ILE A 1124 -18.76 -11.43 17.74
CA ILE A 1124 -17.81 -10.33 17.53
C ILE A 1124 -17.69 -9.41 18.75
N GLU A 1125 -18.78 -9.21 19.51
CA GLU A 1125 -18.76 -8.45 20.77
C GLU A 1125 -17.85 -9.10 21.82
N SER A 1126 -17.82 -10.45 21.86
CA SER A 1126 -16.94 -11.22 22.74
C SER A 1126 -15.44 -11.07 22.46
N TYR A 1127 -15.07 -10.42 21.34
CA TYR A 1127 -13.67 -10.16 20.99
C TYR A 1127 -13.16 -8.82 21.55
N HIS A 1128 -14.05 -7.98 22.08
CA HIS A 1128 -13.77 -6.72 22.80
C HIS A 1128 -12.91 -5.71 22.00
N LEU A 1129 -13.32 -5.47 20.76
CA LEU A 1129 -12.67 -4.56 19.82
C LEU A 1129 -12.88 -3.09 20.20
N LYS A 1130 -11.93 -2.23 19.80
CA LYS A 1130 -11.97 -0.77 19.94
C LYS A 1130 -12.35 -0.06 18.63
N LYS A 1131 -12.19 -0.73 17.49
CA LYS A 1131 -12.78 -0.30 16.21
C LYS A 1131 -14.30 -0.26 16.29
N ARG A 1132 -14.92 0.53 15.39
CA ARG A 1132 -16.34 0.33 15.05
C ARG A 1132 -16.49 -1.01 14.34
N VAL A 1133 -17.60 -1.71 14.54
CA VAL A 1133 -17.90 -2.98 13.86
C VAL A 1133 -19.10 -2.77 12.96
N GLU A 1134 -18.97 -3.12 11.69
CA GLU A 1134 -20.04 -2.96 10.69
C GLU A 1134 -20.27 -4.27 9.94
N ALA A 1135 -21.52 -4.51 9.54
CA ALA A 1135 -21.88 -5.67 8.73
C ALA A 1135 -21.63 -5.39 7.24
N VAL A 1136 -21.03 -6.36 6.53
CA VAL A 1136 -21.24 -6.46 5.07
C VAL A 1136 -22.69 -6.82 4.79
N LYS A 1137 -23.26 -6.28 3.70
CA LYS A 1137 -24.61 -6.56 3.23
C LYS A 1137 -24.78 -6.22 1.75
N HIS A 1138 -25.76 -6.81 1.08
CA HIS A 1138 -26.01 -6.69 -0.37
C HIS A 1138 -24.84 -7.22 -1.22
N CYS A 1139 -24.32 -8.40 -0.85
CA CYS A 1139 -23.25 -9.08 -1.58
C CYS A 1139 -23.79 -10.07 -2.64
N ARG A 1140 -25.10 -10.38 -2.62
CA ARG A 1140 -25.72 -11.49 -3.37
C ARG A 1140 -26.81 -11.06 -4.37
N ASP A 1141 -27.29 -9.82 -4.26
CA ASP A 1141 -28.31 -9.20 -5.14
C ASP A 1141 -27.70 -8.28 -6.22
N ILE A 1142 -26.37 -8.12 -6.20
CA ILE A 1142 -25.58 -7.32 -7.15
C ILE A 1142 -25.00 -8.14 -8.31
N SER A 1143 -24.69 -7.43 -9.40
CA SER A 1143 -24.32 -7.94 -10.72
C SER A 1143 -23.30 -7.00 -11.39
N LYS A 1144 -22.66 -7.44 -12.49
CA LYS A 1144 -21.78 -6.62 -13.34
C LYS A 1144 -22.39 -5.24 -13.67
N LYS A 1145 -23.71 -5.18 -13.89
CA LYS A 1145 -24.50 -3.96 -14.15
C LYS A 1145 -24.37 -2.87 -13.07
N ASP A 1146 -24.03 -3.25 -11.84
CA ASP A 1146 -24.04 -2.35 -10.68
C ASP A 1146 -22.68 -1.65 -10.49
N MET A 1147 -21.65 -2.15 -11.17
CA MET A 1147 -20.28 -1.62 -11.21
C MET A 1147 -20.24 -0.30 -11.98
N LYS A 1148 -20.03 0.81 -11.27
CA LYS A 1148 -20.05 2.17 -11.81
C LYS A 1148 -19.02 2.32 -12.92
N TYR A 1149 -19.48 2.83 -14.07
CA TYR A 1149 -18.71 3.03 -15.32
C TYR A 1149 -18.02 1.78 -15.90
N ASN A 1150 -18.30 0.58 -15.36
CA ASN A 1150 -17.57 -0.65 -15.65
C ASN A 1150 -18.49 -1.88 -15.67
N ASP A 1151 -19.62 -1.73 -16.35
CA ASP A 1151 -20.71 -2.67 -16.51
C ASP A 1151 -20.69 -3.44 -17.85
N THR A 1152 -19.75 -3.10 -18.74
CA THR A 1152 -19.62 -3.69 -20.08
C THR A 1152 -19.43 -5.21 -20.03
N MET A 1153 -20.23 -5.96 -20.80
CA MET A 1153 -20.14 -7.42 -20.95
C MET A 1153 -19.95 -7.75 -22.44
N PRO A 1154 -18.74 -7.55 -22.99
CA PRO A 1154 -18.47 -7.94 -24.37
C PRO A 1154 -18.52 -9.47 -24.48
N LYS A 1155 -18.97 -10.00 -25.62
CA LYS A 1155 -18.85 -11.43 -25.88
C LYS A 1155 -17.39 -11.77 -26.12
N MET A 1156 -16.86 -12.74 -25.38
CA MET A 1156 -15.45 -13.08 -25.42
C MET A 1156 -15.13 -14.26 -26.33
N LYS A 1157 -13.91 -14.28 -26.86
CA LYS A 1157 -13.26 -15.44 -27.46
C LYS A 1157 -11.76 -15.35 -27.16
N VAL A 1158 -11.18 -16.47 -26.73
CA VAL A 1158 -9.73 -16.63 -26.58
C VAL A 1158 -9.31 -17.78 -27.49
N ASP A 1159 -8.24 -17.61 -28.27
CA ASP A 1159 -7.68 -18.68 -29.08
C ASP A 1159 -6.87 -19.65 -28.18
N PRO A 1160 -7.15 -20.96 -28.18
CA PRO A 1160 -6.50 -21.91 -27.26
C PRO A 1160 -5.04 -22.23 -27.63
N GLU A 1161 -4.59 -21.90 -28.85
CA GLU A 1161 -3.22 -22.14 -29.32
C GLU A 1161 -2.41 -20.83 -29.38
N ARG A 1162 -3.07 -19.70 -29.67
CA ARG A 1162 -2.43 -18.39 -29.90
C ARG A 1162 -2.67 -17.38 -28.79
N TYR A 1163 -3.57 -17.68 -27.86
CA TYR A 1163 -4.01 -16.81 -26.74
C TYR A 1163 -4.60 -15.46 -27.14
N THR A 1164 -4.75 -15.17 -28.45
CA THR A 1164 -5.34 -13.93 -28.97
C THR A 1164 -6.78 -13.76 -28.47
N VAL A 1165 -7.05 -12.62 -27.84
CA VAL A 1165 -8.33 -12.30 -27.21
C VAL A 1165 -9.17 -11.40 -28.12
N GLU A 1166 -10.39 -11.81 -28.42
CA GLU A 1166 -11.41 -11.02 -29.09
C GLU A 1166 -12.55 -10.64 -28.12
N ALA A 1167 -12.97 -9.38 -28.18
CA ALA A 1167 -14.15 -8.84 -27.49
C ALA A 1167 -15.14 -8.34 -28.55
N ASP A 1168 -16.35 -8.89 -28.59
CA ASP A 1168 -17.37 -8.66 -29.63
C ASP A 1168 -16.86 -8.87 -31.07
N GLY A 1169 -15.82 -9.71 -31.24
CA GLY A 1169 -15.16 -9.98 -32.52
C GLY A 1169 -14.05 -8.98 -32.90
N MET A 1170 -13.73 -8.03 -32.02
CA MET A 1170 -12.60 -7.10 -32.17
C MET A 1170 -11.40 -7.57 -31.36
N LEU A 1171 -10.21 -7.60 -31.97
CA LEU A 1171 -8.96 -7.99 -31.32
C LEU A 1171 -8.59 -7.01 -30.19
N CYS A 1172 -8.29 -7.55 -29.00
CA CYS A 1172 -7.90 -6.79 -27.83
C CYS A 1172 -6.37 -6.67 -27.71
N GLU A 1173 -5.75 -6.03 -28.69
CA GLU A 1173 -4.31 -5.77 -28.72
C GLU A 1173 -3.90 -4.45 -28.03
N ALA A 1174 -2.70 -4.45 -27.45
CA ALA A 1174 -2.03 -3.27 -26.88
C ALA A 1174 -0.51 -3.50 -26.82
N GLU A 1175 0.29 -2.61 -27.42
CA GLU A 1175 1.76 -2.72 -27.40
C GLU A 1175 2.33 -2.55 -25.99
N PRO A 1176 3.44 -3.22 -25.61
CA PRO A 1176 4.08 -3.00 -24.32
C PRO A 1176 4.65 -1.58 -24.19
N ALA A 1177 4.31 -0.87 -23.11
CA ALA A 1177 4.85 0.47 -22.86
C ALA A 1177 6.35 0.40 -22.51
N SER A 1178 7.16 1.23 -23.19
CA SER A 1178 8.60 1.39 -22.96
C SER A 1178 8.94 2.38 -21.85
N SER A 1179 7.99 3.23 -21.46
CA SER A 1179 8.11 4.17 -20.34
C SER A 1179 6.71 4.48 -19.78
N LEU A 1180 6.66 4.97 -18.54
CA LEU A 1180 5.42 5.38 -17.87
C LEU A 1180 5.65 6.64 -17.01
N PRO A 1181 4.67 7.56 -16.92
CA PRO A 1181 4.66 8.64 -15.94
C PRO A 1181 4.49 8.06 -14.53
N LEU A 1182 4.52 8.93 -13.51
CA LEU A 1182 4.35 8.53 -12.10
C LEU A 1182 5.44 7.57 -11.54
N THR A 1183 6.54 7.35 -12.28
CA THR A 1183 7.65 6.44 -11.92
C THR A 1183 8.86 7.20 -11.32
N GLN A 1184 10.04 7.14 -11.95
CA GLN A 1184 11.33 7.67 -11.47
C GLN A 1184 11.34 9.19 -11.19
N GLN A 1185 10.32 9.92 -11.64
CA GLN A 1185 10.09 11.32 -11.30
C GLN A 1185 9.73 11.54 -9.82
N TYR A 1186 9.21 10.51 -9.13
CA TYR A 1186 8.62 10.59 -7.78
C TYR A 1186 9.29 9.67 -6.74
N PHE A 1187 9.90 8.57 -7.18
CA PHE A 1187 10.46 7.53 -6.31
C PHE A 1187 12.00 7.52 -6.35
N VAL A 1188 12.62 7.24 -5.20
CA VAL A 1188 14.08 7.25 -5.01
C VAL A 1188 14.76 5.95 -5.47
N TYR A 1189 13.97 4.88 -5.53
CA TYR A 1189 14.31 3.53 -5.95
C TYR A 1189 13.18 3.00 -6.83
#